data_AF-A0A841BFF0-F1
#
_entry.id   AF-A0A841BFF0-F1
#
_cell.length_a   1.000
_cell.length_b   1.000
_cell.length_c   1.000
_cell.angle_alpha   90.00
_cell.angle_beta   90.00
_cell.angle_gamma   90.00
#
_symmetry.space_group_name_H-M   'P 1'
#
loop_
_entity.id
_entity.type
_entity.pdbx_description
1 polymer ?
#
loop_
_entity_poly.entity_id
_entity_poly.type
_entity_poly.pdbx_seq_one_letter_code
_entity_poly.pdbx_strand_id
1 'polypeptide(L)'
;MVRTPARLLSLLVSTLLLGGTVLSGTTTAQAHSALSADPQPAGFAVGARWIWTASSSADQWVAFRKTVDLTAAPSSALTSIAVDSKYWLWVNGTLVTFEGGLKRGPNPTDTYYDEKDLAPYLTAGRNTIAILAWNFGKDGFSHKSSGQGGLLVQSDIVVGGTTARVVSDSSWRAVNHPGYQHETTGTQPNYRLSESNVYYDARTAGPMANWQSGSFTDTSWATATDKGAAGAAPWNALVKRPIPALRFSALRDYANAASLPTQGNGGVISAKLPSNIQVTPYLKVNAPAGLTIGVRTDHYNDGGEANVRATYVTTGGVQEFEALGWMSGTAVEYTVPAGVTITALQYRESGYDTDMAGSFTSNDAFFNTLWTKAARTMYLNMRDNYFDCPTRERAQWWGDVVNQLKEGFYTFDIRSQDLGRKAINELTAWQKTGGELYSPVPAGSWSSELPTQMLASVWSLWTFYTYTGDSVTVGNAYPEVKKYLNLWTLDADGLVNHRAGNWDWEDWGANIDARVLDNAWYYLALDTAIKMAQLTGNTGDVAGLQAKRTSIANNFNRVLWRPAQGEYRSPGYGGDTDDRGNALAVVAGLAAPSTYPAIVNVLGAHQNASPYLEFYVLEALYLMGNPAAAEARMRSRYASQVSDPGYTLWELWSKGGGGTDNHAWNGGPLYVLSAYAAGVRPTQPGYAAYQVTPQVGGFSSLDVAVPTVKGTIDVELSRPSGTQASLKVVSPAGTTASIGVPKLGMSAVTITANGTTVYTGGAPTGSVAGLAYQSSDANFVYFTAAPGTWIFGETGTGGTVPGAGNIAQGKPVTSNNSLENSDWGRARLTDGTLNSVAGSRGYTSDYTLNPDVSGAPVWVEVDLGADTDLDALRLFPRTDTTATGGGTPGFPVDFTIQARANGAGSYTTVRTVTGQANPNGVPQTYGFTPTRARYLRVQATRLGAPAHDEAGVYYRLQLAELAVPPAHTVVTASDTLENGDWNRAFAFDGTTTSVGGAKGYTSNEFPGPAVGGVWVELDLGVDRPISTLTLFPRTDTAASGGGTAGFPVDFTIATRASGSGTYTTVRTVTGQANPNGTAQSYVLTATTARYVRVLVTRLGTPAADEPTRFRFQLAELRVG
;
A
#
# COMPACT_ATOMS: atom_id res chain seq x y z
N MET A 1 49.73 -48.31 -10.73
CA MET A 1 51.11 -47.79 -10.89
C MET A 1 51.09 -46.34 -10.42
N VAL A 2 51.54 -46.03 -9.18
CA VAL A 2 52.90 -45.53 -8.84
C VAL A 2 53.13 -44.17 -9.54
N ARG A 3 53.31 -42.98 -8.92
CA ARG A 3 53.81 -42.56 -7.60
C ARG A 3 53.55 -41.03 -7.40
N THR A 4 53.42 -40.62 -6.15
CA THR A 4 53.65 -39.27 -5.55
C THR A 4 55.12 -38.79 -5.72
N PRO A 5 55.51 -37.50 -5.52
CA PRO A 5 55.56 -36.76 -4.21
C PRO A 5 55.17 -35.24 -4.32
N ALA A 6 54.77 -34.45 -3.30
CA ALA A 6 55.14 -34.20 -1.90
C ALA A 6 56.29 -33.17 -1.66
N ARG A 7 55.86 -31.93 -1.32
CA ARG A 7 56.35 -30.91 -0.33
C ARG A 7 57.83 -30.47 -0.28
N LEU A 8 58.03 -29.15 -0.19
CA LEU A 8 58.91 -28.50 0.82
C LEU A 8 58.58 -27.02 1.02
N LEU A 9 58.78 -26.57 2.26
CA LEU A 9 58.30 -25.35 2.91
C LEU A 9 59.48 -24.42 3.25
N SER A 10 59.25 -23.10 3.16
CA SER A 10 59.75 -21.98 4.00
C SER A 10 61.26 -21.70 4.19
N LEU A 11 61.69 -20.44 3.98
CA LEU A 11 62.09 -19.51 5.07
C LEU A 11 62.31 -18.04 4.60
N LEU A 12 62.04 -17.12 5.54
CA LEU A 12 62.17 -15.63 5.51
C LEU A 12 63.62 -15.09 5.48
N VAL A 13 63.78 -13.78 5.15
CA VAL A 13 64.47 -12.68 5.91
C VAL A 13 64.36 -11.37 5.06
N SER A 14 63.57 -10.36 5.46
CA SER A 14 63.91 -9.02 6.03
C SER A 14 65.10 -8.29 5.32
N THR A 15 65.13 -6.98 4.97
CA THR A 15 64.79 -5.77 5.74
C THR A 15 65.00 -4.48 4.89
N LEU A 16 64.16 -3.45 5.11
CA LEU A 16 64.39 -1.97 5.15
C LEU A 16 64.95 -1.14 3.95
N LEU A 17 64.18 -0.12 3.48
CA LEU A 17 64.39 1.34 3.73
C LEU A 17 63.53 2.27 2.81
N LEU A 18 62.74 3.13 3.49
CA LEU A 18 62.40 4.56 3.24
C LEU A 18 61.69 5.05 1.97
N GLY A 19 60.51 5.67 2.20
CA GLY A 19 60.26 7.06 1.81
C GLY A 19 59.03 7.34 0.91
N GLY A 20 58.04 8.08 1.44
CA GLY A 20 57.10 8.86 0.61
C GLY A 20 55.61 8.67 0.89
N THR A 21 55.07 9.53 1.74
CA THR A 21 53.64 9.70 2.08
C THR A 21 52.83 10.36 0.96
N VAL A 22 51.74 9.71 0.50
CA VAL A 22 50.49 10.35 0.05
C VAL A 22 49.33 9.46 0.51
N LEU A 23 48.48 9.97 1.40
CA LEU A 23 47.33 9.28 1.99
C LEU A 23 46.10 9.39 1.06
N SER A 24 45.81 8.32 0.33
CA SER A 24 44.47 8.01 -0.19
C SER A 24 44.03 6.70 0.45
N GLY A 25 43.06 6.75 1.35
CA GLY A 25 42.55 5.59 2.08
C GLY A 25 41.74 4.67 1.18
N THR A 26 42.40 3.69 0.58
CA THR A 26 41.79 2.47 0.05
C THR A 26 41.67 1.47 1.19
N THR A 27 40.46 1.26 1.71
CA THR A 27 40.18 0.10 2.56
C THR A 27 40.09 -1.12 1.66
N THR A 28 41.05 -2.01 1.84
CA THR A 28 41.21 -3.30 1.20
C THR A 28 40.01 -4.21 1.45
N ALA A 29 39.34 -4.57 0.35
CA ALA A 29 38.53 -5.78 0.27
C ALA A 29 39.45 -7.00 0.42
N GLN A 30 39.37 -7.67 1.57
CA GLN A 30 39.90 -9.02 1.74
C GLN A 30 38.95 -9.82 2.64
N ALA A 31 37.98 -10.47 1.99
CA ALA A 31 37.31 -11.68 2.47
C ALA A 31 36.52 -12.31 1.29
N HIS A 32 37.22 -12.76 0.26
CA HIS A 32 36.63 -13.61 -0.79
C HIS A 32 37.48 -14.87 -0.95
N SER A 33 37.10 -15.92 -0.22
CA SER A 33 37.14 -17.32 -0.67
C SER A 33 36.70 -18.24 0.48
N ALA A 34 35.43 -18.62 0.55
CA ALA A 34 34.99 -19.78 1.32
C ALA A 34 33.60 -20.26 0.87
N LEU A 35 33.44 -20.60 -0.41
CA LEU A 35 32.38 -21.49 -0.89
C LEU A 35 32.99 -22.45 -1.93
N SER A 36 33.98 -23.22 -1.50
CA SER A 36 34.37 -24.51 -2.11
C SER A 36 35.57 -25.14 -1.38
N ALA A 37 35.35 -25.58 -0.15
CA ALA A 37 36.09 -26.67 0.49
C ALA A 37 35.28 -27.08 1.72
N ASP A 38 34.95 -28.37 1.80
CA ASP A 38 34.19 -29.08 2.84
C ASP A 38 34.19 -28.39 4.23
N PRO A 39 33.07 -27.83 4.72
CA PRO A 39 33.01 -27.26 6.05
C PRO A 39 32.33 -28.25 7.00
N GLN A 40 33.07 -28.71 8.01
CA GLN A 40 32.45 -29.07 9.29
C GLN A 40 31.48 -27.93 9.68
N PRO A 41 30.21 -28.20 10.06
CA PRO A 41 29.32 -27.14 10.49
C PRO A 41 29.94 -26.46 11.72
N ALA A 42 30.27 -25.17 11.59
CA ALA A 42 30.86 -24.40 12.68
C ALA A 42 29.93 -24.43 13.90
N GLY A 43 30.30 -25.17 14.95
CA GLY A 43 29.66 -25.07 16.27
C GLY A 43 29.48 -26.39 17.05
N PHE A 44 29.24 -27.52 16.38
CA PHE A 44 28.99 -28.80 17.09
C PHE A 44 30.26 -29.64 17.22
N ALA A 45 30.47 -30.21 18.40
CA ALA A 45 31.64 -31.00 18.77
C ALA A 45 31.62 -32.39 18.15
N VAL A 46 32.82 -32.94 17.93
CA VAL A 46 33.07 -34.32 17.52
C VAL A 46 32.53 -35.27 18.60
N GLY A 47 31.26 -35.64 18.52
CA GLY A 47 30.57 -36.44 19.53
C GLY A 47 29.07 -36.20 19.62
N ALA A 48 28.57 -35.03 19.21
CA ALA A 48 27.14 -34.76 19.17
C ALA A 48 26.45 -35.60 18.07
N ARG A 49 25.38 -36.29 18.45
CA ARG A 49 24.60 -37.17 17.59
C ARG A 49 23.19 -36.64 17.42
N TRP A 50 22.67 -36.72 16.20
CA TRP A 50 21.24 -36.69 15.97
C TRP A 50 20.63 -37.89 16.68
N ILE A 51 19.64 -37.65 17.52
CA ILE A 51 18.95 -38.70 18.28
C ILE A 51 17.46 -38.67 17.99
N TRP A 52 16.83 -39.84 18.00
CA TRP A 52 15.38 -40.00 17.89
C TRP A 52 14.91 -41.30 18.55
N THR A 53 13.68 -41.72 18.28
CA THR A 53 13.24 -43.12 18.49
C THR A 53 13.71 -44.03 17.36
N ALA A 54 13.51 -45.34 17.52
CA ALA A 54 13.95 -46.34 16.54
C ALA A 54 13.42 -46.06 15.12
N SER A 55 12.15 -45.69 15.00
CA SER A 55 11.51 -45.28 13.76
C SER A 55 11.05 -43.82 13.82
N SER A 56 10.84 -43.23 12.65
CA SER A 56 10.24 -41.92 12.45
C SER A 56 8.91 -42.07 11.71
N SER A 57 7.90 -41.28 12.07
CA SER A 57 6.62 -41.19 11.35
C SER A 57 6.19 -39.73 11.20
N ALA A 58 5.24 -39.48 10.30
CA ALA A 58 4.56 -38.18 10.25
C ALA A 58 3.82 -37.92 11.57
N ASP A 59 3.72 -36.64 11.93
CA ASP A 59 3.04 -36.17 13.13
C ASP A 59 3.46 -36.88 14.43
N GLN A 60 4.77 -37.09 14.57
CA GLN A 60 5.32 -37.83 15.69
C GLN A 60 5.81 -36.87 16.78
N TRP A 61 5.31 -37.06 17.98
CA TRP A 61 5.71 -36.31 19.17
C TRP A 61 6.61 -37.19 20.05
N VAL A 62 7.84 -36.75 20.30
CA VAL A 62 8.83 -37.51 21.07
C VAL A 62 9.32 -36.67 22.24
N ALA A 63 9.26 -37.24 23.44
CA ALA A 63 9.80 -36.65 24.64
C ALA A 63 11.22 -37.18 24.87
N PHE A 64 12.16 -36.27 25.16
CA PHE A 64 13.56 -36.54 25.45
C PHE A 64 13.92 -36.05 26.85
N ARG A 65 14.74 -36.81 27.57
CA ARG A 65 15.24 -36.44 28.89
C ARG A 65 16.72 -36.72 29.07
N LYS A 66 17.39 -35.81 29.76
CA LYS A 66 18.77 -35.93 30.20
C LYS A 66 18.92 -35.40 31.63
N THR A 67 19.58 -36.18 32.47
CA THR A 67 20.07 -35.71 33.77
C THR A 67 21.53 -35.25 33.64
N VAL A 68 21.87 -34.14 34.29
CA VAL A 68 23.25 -33.63 34.40
C VAL A 68 23.51 -33.24 35.84
N ASP A 69 24.62 -33.71 36.41
CA ASP A 69 25.04 -33.34 37.77
C ASP A 69 26.13 -32.25 37.68
N LEU A 70 25.90 -31.12 38.36
CA LEU A 70 26.79 -29.96 38.37
C LEU A 70 27.36 -29.74 39.77
N THR A 71 28.65 -29.46 39.88
CA THR A 71 29.31 -29.23 41.17
C THR A 71 28.94 -27.88 41.80
N ALA A 72 28.53 -26.91 40.98
CA ALA A 72 27.98 -25.61 41.39
C ALA A 72 27.03 -25.09 40.29
N ALA A 73 26.28 -24.04 40.60
CA ALA A 73 25.48 -23.36 39.57
C ALA A 73 26.41 -22.78 38.48
N PRO A 74 26.08 -22.96 37.19
CA PRO A 74 26.94 -22.52 36.10
C PRO A 74 26.84 -21.00 35.88
N SER A 75 27.94 -20.39 35.42
CA SER A 75 27.94 -18.97 35.00
C SER A 75 27.47 -18.77 33.56
N SER A 76 27.48 -19.83 32.76
CA SER A 76 27.01 -19.86 31.37
C SER A 76 26.71 -21.31 30.98
N ALA A 77 25.67 -21.54 30.18
CA ALA A 77 25.34 -22.83 29.59
C ALA A 77 24.77 -22.61 28.20
N LEU A 78 25.60 -22.08 27.30
CA LEU A 78 25.21 -21.82 25.92
C LEU A 78 24.86 -23.15 25.23
N THR A 79 23.60 -23.27 24.83
CA THR A 79 23.03 -24.51 24.32
C THR A 79 22.52 -24.33 22.90
N SER A 80 23.09 -25.08 21.96
CA SER A 80 22.67 -25.15 20.57
C SER A 80 21.70 -26.33 20.38
N ILE A 81 20.55 -26.10 19.75
CA ILE A 81 19.48 -27.09 19.58
C ILE A 81 19.01 -27.08 18.12
N ALA A 82 19.20 -28.19 17.40
CA ALA A 82 18.60 -28.42 16.09
C ALA A 82 17.52 -29.50 16.21
N VAL A 83 16.41 -29.35 15.51
CA VAL A 83 15.31 -30.32 15.52
C VAL A 83 14.70 -30.41 14.13
N ASP A 84 14.14 -31.57 13.79
CA ASP A 84 13.16 -31.71 12.74
C ASP A 84 11.83 -32.18 13.37
N SER A 85 10.83 -31.31 13.61
CA SER A 85 10.63 -29.96 13.04
C SER A 85 10.48 -28.83 14.08
N LYS A 86 9.88 -29.09 15.24
CA LYS A 86 9.65 -28.11 16.32
C LYS A 86 9.95 -28.69 17.70
N TYR A 87 10.30 -27.86 18.69
CA TYR A 87 10.50 -28.32 20.07
C TYR A 87 9.99 -27.38 21.17
N TRP A 88 9.76 -27.95 22.35
CA TRP A 88 9.50 -27.27 23.62
C TRP A 88 10.53 -27.72 24.64
N LEU A 89 11.11 -26.80 25.40
CA LEU A 89 12.22 -27.07 26.32
C LEU A 89 11.87 -26.69 27.76
N TRP A 90 12.12 -27.63 28.68
CA TRP A 90 12.09 -27.40 30.11
C TRP A 90 13.43 -27.73 30.75
N VAL A 91 13.80 -26.94 31.75
CA VAL A 91 14.94 -27.22 32.64
C VAL A 91 14.42 -27.24 34.07
N ASN A 92 14.60 -28.37 34.77
CA ASN A 92 14.11 -28.59 36.13
C ASN A 92 12.59 -28.31 36.27
N GLY A 93 11.80 -28.66 35.25
CA GLY A 93 10.36 -28.39 35.19
C GLY A 93 9.98 -26.96 34.82
N THR A 94 10.93 -26.02 34.75
CA THR A 94 10.68 -24.65 34.29
C THR A 94 10.70 -24.60 32.78
N LEU A 95 9.63 -24.09 32.16
CA LEU A 95 9.55 -23.87 30.72
C LEU A 95 10.54 -22.77 30.30
N VAL A 96 11.48 -23.11 29.43
CA VAL A 96 12.53 -22.20 28.93
C VAL A 96 12.24 -21.72 27.51
N THR A 97 11.75 -22.62 26.66
CA THR A 97 11.37 -22.31 25.28
C THR A 97 9.99 -22.91 25.01
N PHE A 98 9.01 -22.05 24.70
CA PHE A 98 7.64 -22.47 24.38
C PHE A 98 7.45 -22.86 22.92
N GLU A 99 8.30 -22.46 21.99
CA GLU A 99 8.36 -23.07 20.65
C GLU A 99 9.72 -22.72 20.06
N GLY A 100 10.52 -23.75 19.79
CA GLY A 100 11.81 -23.63 19.12
C GLY A 100 11.85 -24.45 17.84
N GLY A 101 12.91 -24.25 17.06
CA GLY A 101 13.05 -24.76 15.71
C GLY A 101 12.37 -23.84 14.69
N LEU A 102 13.10 -23.57 13.60
CA LEU A 102 12.50 -22.98 12.40
C LEU A 102 12.01 -24.09 11.48
N LYS A 103 10.98 -23.80 10.70
CA LYS A 103 10.63 -24.65 9.56
C LYS A 103 11.87 -24.88 8.69
N ARG A 104 12.22 -26.15 8.50
CA ARG A 104 13.40 -26.56 7.71
C ARG A 104 13.36 -26.01 6.29
N GLY A 105 14.48 -25.40 5.88
CA GLY A 105 14.74 -24.96 4.52
C GLY A 105 15.67 -23.75 4.36
N PRO A 106 16.82 -23.62 5.07
CA PRO A 106 17.82 -22.61 4.69
C PRO A 106 18.26 -22.73 3.22
N ASN A 107 18.32 -23.99 2.77
CA ASN A 107 18.42 -24.40 1.38
C ASN A 107 17.68 -25.76 1.27
N PRO A 108 17.64 -26.42 0.09
CA PRO A 108 16.90 -27.66 -0.09
C PRO A 108 17.31 -28.85 0.80
N THR A 109 18.46 -28.82 1.48
CA THR A 109 19.05 -29.97 2.20
C THR A 109 19.46 -29.69 3.65
N ASP A 110 19.66 -28.45 4.03
CA ASP A 110 20.25 -28.10 5.32
C ASP A 110 19.19 -27.81 6.40
N THR A 111 19.63 -27.68 7.65
CA THR A 111 18.74 -27.55 8.82
C THR A 111 19.13 -26.38 9.71
N TYR A 112 18.14 -25.70 10.27
CA TYR A 112 18.36 -24.62 11.24
C TYR A 112 18.64 -25.15 12.66
N TYR A 113 19.41 -24.39 13.45
CA TYR A 113 19.54 -24.61 14.89
C TYR A 113 19.37 -23.31 15.69
N ASP A 114 18.79 -23.42 16.88
CA ASP A 114 18.64 -22.32 17.84
C ASP A 114 19.81 -22.29 18.83
N GLU A 115 20.05 -21.14 19.47
CA GLU A 115 20.94 -21.03 20.64
C GLU A 115 20.22 -20.39 21.83
N LYS A 116 20.43 -20.96 23.02
CA LYS A 116 19.86 -20.47 24.28
C LYS A 116 20.83 -20.69 25.43
N ASP A 117 21.06 -19.67 26.25
CA ASP A 117 21.76 -19.85 27.52
C ASP A 117 20.82 -20.45 28.57
N LEU A 118 21.16 -21.64 29.07
CA LEU A 118 20.40 -22.36 30.08
C LEU A 118 20.87 -22.11 31.51
N ALA A 119 21.97 -21.38 31.71
CA ALA A 119 22.53 -21.17 33.05
C ALA A 119 21.53 -20.62 34.08
N PRO A 120 20.63 -19.67 33.74
CA PRO A 120 19.64 -19.15 34.69
C PRO A 120 18.68 -20.21 35.25
N TYR A 121 18.57 -21.38 34.61
CA TYR A 121 17.63 -22.44 34.99
C TYR A 121 18.33 -23.67 35.59
N LEU A 122 19.66 -23.69 35.57
CA LEU A 122 20.49 -24.76 36.12
C LEU A 122 20.93 -24.41 37.54
N THR A 123 21.07 -25.43 38.38
CA THR A 123 21.42 -25.30 39.81
C THR A 123 22.59 -26.21 40.16
N ALA A 124 23.19 -26.02 41.34
CA ALA A 124 24.15 -27.00 41.87
C ALA A 124 23.44 -28.33 42.15
N GLY A 125 24.12 -29.44 41.90
CA GLY A 125 23.58 -30.80 42.04
C GLY A 125 22.88 -31.29 40.77
N ARG A 126 21.82 -32.09 40.96
CA ARG A 126 21.15 -32.80 39.88
C ARG A 126 20.20 -31.89 39.11
N ASN A 127 20.41 -31.78 37.81
CA ASN A 127 19.56 -31.04 36.89
C ASN A 127 18.91 -31.97 35.87
N THR A 128 17.75 -31.58 35.37
CA THR A 128 17.02 -32.27 34.32
C THR A 128 16.75 -31.34 33.16
N ILE A 129 17.11 -31.78 31.96
CA ILE A 129 16.76 -31.15 30.69
C ILE A 129 15.72 -32.05 30.02
N ALA A 130 14.56 -31.49 29.71
CA ALA A 130 13.44 -32.19 29.11
C ALA A 130 13.00 -31.47 27.83
N ILE A 131 12.88 -32.19 26.71
CA ILE A 131 12.54 -31.62 25.40
C ILE A 131 11.40 -32.43 24.79
N LEU A 132 10.30 -31.77 24.42
CA LEU A 132 9.26 -32.36 23.57
C LEU A 132 9.56 -31.92 22.14
N ALA A 133 9.71 -32.86 21.21
CA ALA A 133 9.91 -32.58 19.80
C ALA A 133 8.69 -33.04 19.00
N TRP A 134 8.26 -32.24 18.03
CA TRP A 134 7.24 -32.58 17.04
C TRP A 134 7.88 -32.67 15.66
N ASN A 135 7.93 -33.89 15.12
CA ASN A 135 8.29 -34.13 13.73
C ASN A 135 7.02 -34.05 12.89
N PHE A 136 6.93 -33.04 12.03
CA PHE A 136 5.82 -32.94 11.07
C PHE A 136 5.84 -34.16 10.13
N GLY A 137 7.02 -34.49 9.61
CA GLY A 137 7.23 -35.59 8.67
C GLY A 137 6.46 -35.45 7.36
N LYS A 138 6.00 -34.24 7.01
CA LYS A 138 5.19 -33.93 5.82
C LYS A 138 5.76 -32.69 5.12
N ASP A 139 5.81 -32.73 3.79
CA ASP A 139 6.14 -31.56 2.99
C ASP A 139 5.01 -30.52 3.00
N GLY A 140 5.31 -29.29 2.58
CA GLY A 140 4.33 -28.23 2.33
C GLY A 140 4.97 -27.04 1.61
N PHE A 141 4.27 -25.91 1.57
CA PHE A 141 4.69 -24.70 0.86
C PHE A 141 5.58 -23.78 1.71
N SER A 142 5.91 -24.19 2.94
CA SER A 142 6.75 -23.41 3.88
C SER A 142 7.77 -24.25 4.64
N HIS A 143 7.88 -25.53 4.31
CA HIS A 143 8.79 -26.47 4.95
C HIS A 143 9.09 -27.63 4.00
N LYS A 144 10.33 -28.09 4.03
CA LYS A 144 10.77 -29.30 3.35
C LYS A 144 11.16 -30.37 4.35
N SER A 145 10.39 -31.44 4.36
CA SER A 145 10.61 -32.58 5.24
C SER A 145 11.96 -33.22 4.95
N SER A 146 12.72 -33.59 5.99
CA SER A 146 13.90 -34.44 5.82
C SER A 146 13.55 -35.92 5.66
N GLY A 147 12.28 -36.29 5.87
CA GLY A 147 11.80 -37.67 5.96
C GLY A 147 12.17 -38.37 7.28
N GLN A 148 12.90 -37.72 8.20
CA GLN A 148 13.31 -38.32 9.47
C GLN A 148 13.20 -37.32 10.63
N GLY A 149 12.50 -37.72 11.70
CA GLY A 149 12.59 -37.01 12.98
C GLY A 149 14.00 -37.09 13.57
N GLY A 150 14.45 -36.00 14.17
CA GLY A 150 15.78 -35.90 14.78
C GLY A 150 15.88 -34.72 15.74
N LEU A 151 16.66 -34.91 16.80
CA LEU A 151 17.04 -33.87 17.75
C LEU A 151 18.58 -33.88 17.91
N LEU A 152 19.21 -32.70 17.84
CA LEU A 152 20.63 -32.51 18.09
C LEU A 152 20.80 -31.41 19.14
N VAL A 153 21.54 -31.71 20.21
CA VAL A 153 21.77 -30.78 21.33
C VAL A 153 23.25 -30.76 21.67
N GLN A 154 23.78 -29.56 21.90
CA GLN A 154 25.06 -29.36 22.56
C GLN A 154 24.92 -28.22 23.57
N SER A 155 25.35 -28.43 24.82
CA SER A 155 25.40 -27.42 25.86
C SER A 155 26.81 -27.31 26.42
N ASP A 156 27.40 -26.11 26.31
CA ASP A 156 28.70 -25.77 26.88
C ASP A 156 28.51 -25.10 28.24
N ILE A 157 28.57 -25.91 29.30
CA ILE A 157 28.25 -25.51 30.68
C ILE A 157 29.54 -25.10 31.40
N VAL A 158 29.63 -23.84 31.82
CA VAL A 158 30.79 -23.29 32.53
C VAL A 158 30.53 -23.25 34.03
N VAL A 159 31.29 -24.02 34.81
CA VAL A 159 31.23 -24.07 36.28
C VAL A 159 32.61 -23.76 36.83
N GLY A 160 32.74 -22.70 37.63
CA GLY A 160 34.01 -22.34 38.28
C GLY A 160 35.16 -22.11 37.29
N GLY A 161 34.87 -21.60 36.09
CA GLY A 161 35.86 -21.38 35.02
C GLY A 161 36.21 -22.63 34.20
N THR A 162 35.62 -23.79 34.49
CA THR A 162 35.78 -25.03 33.73
C THR A 162 34.56 -25.27 32.84
N THR A 163 34.77 -25.55 31.55
CA THR A 163 33.69 -25.89 30.62
C THR A 163 33.48 -27.41 30.56
N ALA A 164 32.31 -27.86 30.98
CA ALA A 164 31.81 -29.21 30.77
C ALA A 164 30.80 -29.21 29.61
N ARG A 165 30.96 -30.13 28.65
CA ARG A 165 30.10 -30.22 27.48
C ARG A 165 29.11 -31.37 27.61
N VAL A 166 27.83 -31.09 27.41
CA VAL A 166 26.75 -32.08 27.32
C VAL A 166 26.27 -32.14 25.88
N VAL A 167 26.23 -33.33 25.29
CA VAL A 167 25.75 -33.53 23.91
C VAL A 167 24.56 -34.50 23.86
N SER A 168 23.78 -34.42 22.80
CA SER A 168 22.83 -35.48 22.42
C SER A 168 23.59 -36.71 21.93
N ASP A 169 23.25 -37.86 22.50
CA ASP A 169 23.82 -39.18 22.20
C ASP A 169 22.90 -40.28 22.76
N SER A 170 23.32 -41.54 22.70
CA SER A 170 22.54 -42.68 23.20
C SER A 170 22.38 -42.71 24.73
N SER A 171 22.97 -41.79 25.49
CA SER A 171 22.74 -41.66 26.93
C SER A 171 21.47 -40.88 27.27
N TRP A 172 20.86 -40.21 26.30
CA TRP A 172 19.55 -39.59 26.46
C TRP A 172 18.46 -40.65 26.51
N ARG A 173 17.38 -40.37 27.24
CA ARG A 173 16.16 -41.19 27.23
C ARG A 173 15.16 -40.58 26.25
N ALA A 174 14.46 -41.41 25.49
CA ALA A 174 13.45 -40.98 24.54
C ALA A 174 12.22 -41.89 24.55
N VAL A 175 11.04 -41.31 24.35
CA VAL A 175 9.78 -42.05 24.20
C VAL A 175 8.83 -41.31 23.26
N ASN A 176 8.09 -42.04 22.42
CA ASN A 176 6.93 -41.46 21.74
C ASN A 176 5.92 -41.03 22.80
N HIS A 177 5.55 -39.75 22.81
CA HIS A 177 4.63 -39.24 23.83
C HIS A 177 3.25 -39.89 23.65
N PRO A 178 2.81 -40.80 24.54
CA PRO A 178 1.62 -41.62 24.32
C PRO A 178 0.31 -40.84 24.26
N GLY A 179 0.30 -39.61 24.79
CA GLY A 179 -0.84 -38.70 24.69
C GLY A 179 -1.05 -38.11 23.29
N TYR A 180 0.02 -37.83 22.54
CA TYR A 180 -0.10 -37.26 21.20
C TYR A 180 -0.20 -38.39 20.18
N GLN A 181 -1.30 -38.44 19.44
CA GLN A 181 -1.55 -39.48 18.44
C GLN A 181 -1.76 -38.85 17.08
N HIS A 182 -1.40 -39.58 16.02
CA HIS A 182 -1.65 -39.14 14.66
C HIS A 182 -3.15 -39.32 14.31
N GLU A 183 -3.87 -38.21 14.13
CA GLU A 183 -5.30 -38.24 13.80
C GLU A 183 -5.51 -38.62 12.32
N THR A 184 -5.79 -39.88 12.04
CA THR A 184 -6.05 -40.37 10.67
C THR A 184 -7.53 -40.28 10.24
N THR A 185 -8.40 -39.74 11.10
CA THR A 185 -9.85 -39.68 10.87
C THR A 185 -10.35 -38.24 10.78
N GLY A 186 -11.51 -38.03 10.16
CA GLY A 186 -12.07 -36.70 9.93
C GLY A 186 -11.29 -35.87 8.89
N THR A 187 -11.64 -34.60 8.78
CA THR A 187 -11.00 -33.68 7.84
C THR A 187 -9.55 -33.39 8.25
N GLN A 188 -8.64 -33.57 7.29
CA GLN A 188 -7.22 -33.28 7.43
C GLN A 188 -6.92 -31.86 6.93
N PRO A 189 -5.89 -31.20 7.47
CA PRO A 189 -5.45 -29.92 6.92
C PRO A 189 -5.01 -30.09 5.47
N ASN A 190 -5.22 -29.06 4.66
CA ASN A 190 -4.89 -29.10 3.25
C ASN A 190 -3.38 -29.37 3.01
N TYR A 191 -3.04 -29.86 1.82
CA TYR A 191 -1.70 -30.37 1.50
C TYR A 191 -0.58 -29.32 1.49
N ARG A 192 -0.91 -28.01 1.49
CA ARG A 192 0.08 -26.92 1.49
C ARG A 192 0.68 -26.69 2.88
N LEU A 193 -0.08 -26.98 3.93
CA LEU A 193 0.36 -26.91 5.31
C LEU A 193 1.23 -28.12 5.63
N SER A 194 2.38 -27.95 6.28
CA SER A 194 3.22 -29.09 6.71
C SER A 194 2.79 -29.63 8.06
N GLU A 195 2.10 -28.82 8.84
CA GLU A 195 1.52 -29.17 10.13
C GLU A 195 0.35 -30.15 9.98
N SER A 196 0.17 -30.99 11.00
CA SER A 196 -0.98 -31.90 11.16
C SER A 196 -1.94 -31.35 12.21
N ASN A 197 -3.15 -31.90 12.27
CA ASN A 197 -4.04 -31.66 13.40
C ASN A 197 -3.39 -32.16 14.70
N VAL A 198 -3.56 -31.42 15.79
CA VAL A 198 -3.09 -31.87 17.11
C VAL A 198 -4.17 -32.77 17.72
N TYR A 199 -3.87 -34.04 17.94
CA TYR A 199 -4.77 -34.93 18.67
C TYR A 199 -4.10 -35.42 19.95
N TYR A 200 -4.74 -35.13 21.08
CA TYR A 200 -4.24 -35.46 22.40
C TYR A 200 -5.24 -36.30 23.18
N ASP A 201 -4.88 -37.55 23.50
CA ASP A 201 -5.64 -38.41 24.39
C ASP A 201 -5.04 -38.42 25.80
N ALA A 202 -5.67 -37.69 26.72
CA ALA A 202 -5.16 -37.58 28.08
C ALA A 202 -5.21 -38.91 28.84
N ARG A 203 -6.05 -39.87 28.43
CA ARG A 203 -6.14 -41.19 29.08
C ARG A 203 -4.85 -41.99 28.90
N THR A 204 -4.19 -41.82 27.74
CA THR A 204 -2.93 -42.48 27.43
C THR A 204 -1.72 -41.66 27.88
N ALA A 205 -1.91 -40.38 28.21
CA ALA A 205 -0.85 -39.48 28.68
C ALA A 205 -0.47 -39.67 30.16
N GLY A 206 -1.25 -40.41 30.96
CA GLY A 206 -1.00 -40.62 32.39
C GLY A 206 0.45 -40.99 32.78
N PRO A 207 1.13 -41.92 32.06
CA PRO A 207 2.54 -42.25 32.31
C PRO A 207 3.52 -41.09 32.12
N MET A 208 3.09 -40.00 31.48
CA MET A 208 3.87 -38.78 31.25
C MET A 208 3.58 -37.69 32.29
N ALA A 209 2.80 -37.95 33.33
CA ALA A 209 2.49 -36.93 34.34
C ALA A 209 3.78 -36.34 34.95
N ASN A 210 3.95 -35.02 34.84
CA ASN A 210 5.13 -34.28 35.29
C ASN A 210 6.47 -34.77 34.72
N TRP A 211 6.46 -35.39 33.53
CA TRP A 211 7.66 -35.94 32.87
C TRP A 211 8.75 -34.90 32.59
N GLN A 212 8.48 -33.62 32.67
CA GLN A 212 9.40 -32.49 32.49
C GLN A 212 10.12 -32.09 33.79
N SER A 213 9.66 -32.59 34.94
CA SER A 213 10.21 -32.28 36.26
C SER A 213 11.46 -33.11 36.60
N GLY A 214 12.22 -32.63 37.59
CA GLY A 214 13.35 -33.38 38.16
C GLY A 214 12.94 -34.59 39.02
N SER A 215 11.68 -34.65 39.48
CA SER A 215 11.15 -35.76 40.28
C SER A 215 10.67 -36.95 39.44
N PHE A 216 10.54 -36.79 38.13
CA PHE A 216 10.10 -37.87 37.25
C PHE A 216 11.19 -38.94 37.05
N THR A 217 10.80 -40.21 37.10
CA THR A 217 11.70 -41.34 36.87
C THR A 217 11.47 -41.90 35.47
N ASP A 218 12.49 -41.80 34.60
CA ASP A 218 12.46 -42.21 33.20
C ASP A 218 13.08 -43.59 32.95
N THR A 219 13.18 -44.44 33.98
CA THR A 219 13.81 -45.77 33.88
C THR A 219 13.09 -46.73 32.93
N SER A 220 11.80 -46.50 32.66
CA SER A 220 11.00 -47.26 31.69
C SER A 220 11.21 -46.79 30.24
N TRP A 221 11.87 -45.66 30.01
CA TRP A 221 12.11 -45.13 28.67
C TRP A 221 13.32 -45.81 28.04
N ALA A 222 13.23 -46.07 26.74
CA ALA A 222 14.38 -46.53 25.97
C ALA A 222 15.46 -45.43 25.93
N THR A 223 16.71 -45.83 25.75
CA THR A 223 17.76 -44.92 25.32
C THR A 223 17.44 -44.41 23.91
N ALA A 224 17.78 -43.15 23.63
CA ALA A 224 17.59 -42.57 22.33
C ALA A 224 18.45 -43.29 21.27
N THR A 225 17.91 -43.43 20.07
CA THR A 225 18.59 -44.06 18.93
C THR A 225 19.46 -43.04 18.22
N ASP A 226 20.75 -43.34 18.04
CA ASP A 226 21.66 -42.54 17.21
C ASP A 226 21.23 -42.62 15.74
N LYS A 227 21.07 -41.45 15.11
CA LYS A 227 20.68 -41.28 13.71
C LYS A 227 21.80 -40.71 12.84
N GLY A 228 22.96 -40.37 13.42
CA GLY A 228 24.09 -39.81 12.69
C GLY A 228 24.82 -38.72 13.47
N ALA A 229 26.05 -38.40 13.05
CA ALA A 229 26.78 -37.26 13.59
C ALA A 229 26.15 -35.93 13.15
N ALA A 230 26.46 -34.84 13.87
CA ALA A 230 26.22 -33.49 13.35
C ALA A 230 26.79 -33.34 11.92
N GLY A 231 26.01 -32.77 10.99
CA GLY A 231 26.37 -32.73 9.57
C GLY A 231 25.90 -33.92 8.73
N ALA A 232 25.39 -35.00 9.33
CA ALA A 232 24.94 -36.17 8.58
C ALA A 232 23.62 -35.91 7.82
N ALA A 233 23.51 -36.50 6.62
CA ALA A 233 22.23 -36.58 5.91
C ALA A 233 21.18 -37.32 6.77
N PRO A 234 19.89 -36.92 6.70
CA PRO A 234 19.30 -35.94 5.78
C PRO A 234 19.32 -34.49 6.28
N TRP A 235 19.90 -34.21 7.45
CA TRP A 235 19.90 -32.86 8.04
C TRP A 235 21.07 -31.98 7.57
N ASN A 236 22.16 -32.59 7.10
CA ASN A 236 23.29 -31.93 6.44
C ASN A 236 23.83 -30.74 7.25
N ALA A 237 24.22 -29.64 6.59
CA ALA A 237 24.84 -28.53 7.29
C ALA A 237 23.84 -27.83 8.23
N LEU A 238 24.38 -27.28 9.32
CA LEU A 238 23.61 -26.64 10.37
C LEU A 238 23.76 -25.12 10.26
N VAL A 239 22.64 -24.44 10.05
CA VAL A 239 22.56 -22.98 9.90
C VAL A 239 21.99 -22.39 11.18
N LYS A 240 22.70 -21.46 11.81
CA LYS A 240 22.19 -20.77 13.00
C LYS A 240 20.91 -20.01 12.64
N ARG A 241 19.90 -20.05 13.51
CA ARG A 241 18.67 -19.27 13.40
C ARG A 241 19.00 -17.80 13.09
N PRO A 242 18.58 -17.26 11.92
CA PRO A 242 18.94 -15.90 11.51
C PRO A 242 17.90 -14.84 11.92
N ILE A 243 16.85 -15.24 12.64
CA ILE A 243 15.78 -14.35 13.13
C ILE A 243 15.60 -14.49 14.65
N PRO A 244 15.00 -13.51 15.36
CA PRO A 244 14.67 -13.62 16.77
C PRO A 244 13.82 -14.86 17.09
N ALA A 245 13.82 -15.30 18.35
CA ALA A 245 12.87 -16.30 18.84
C ALA A 245 11.43 -15.79 18.70
N LEU A 246 10.45 -16.68 18.59
CA LEU A 246 9.05 -16.28 18.52
C LEU A 246 8.60 -15.67 19.85
N ARG A 247 7.73 -14.66 19.77
CA ARG A 247 7.13 -14.00 20.92
C ARG A 247 5.85 -14.71 21.34
N PHE A 248 5.70 -14.88 22.65
CA PHE A 248 4.50 -15.47 23.26
C PHE A 248 4.01 -14.63 24.44
N SER A 249 2.71 -14.48 24.58
CA SER A 249 2.12 -13.87 25.78
C SER A 249 2.07 -14.86 26.96
N ALA A 250 1.68 -14.37 28.14
CA ALA A 250 1.07 -15.24 29.15
C ALA A 250 -0.29 -15.77 28.65
N LEU A 251 -0.90 -16.73 29.37
CA LEU A 251 -2.30 -17.08 29.11
C LEU A 251 -3.20 -15.86 29.37
N ARG A 252 -4.14 -15.63 28.47
CA ARG A 252 -5.08 -14.51 28.50
C ARG A 252 -6.51 -15.01 28.38
N ASP A 253 -7.41 -14.33 29.07
CA ASP A 253 -8.85 -14.53 28.91
C ASP A 253 -9.32 -13.96 27.57
N TYR A 254 -10.34 -14.60 27.00
CA TYR A 254 -11.02 -14.11 25.81
C TYR A 254 -11.75 -12.79 26.08
N ALA A 255 -11.93 -11.98 25.02
CA ALA A 255 -12.61 -10.68 25.14
C ALA A 255 -14.06 -10.81 25.64
N ASN A 256 -14.69 -11.97 25.43
CA ASN A 256 -16.03 -12.30 25.89
C ASN A 256 -16.05 -13.33 27.04
N ALA A 257 -14.96 -13.48 27.80
CA ALA A 257 -14.82 -14.51 28.84
C ALA A 257 -15.98 -14.56 29.84
N ALA A 258 -16.50 -13.40 30.26
CA ALA A 258 -17.63 -13.31 31.20
C ALA A 258 -18.95 -13.90 30.66
N SER A 259 -19.06 -14.07 29.34
CA SER A 259 -20.25 -14.62 28.66
C SER A 259 -20.08 -16.07 28.21
N LEU A 260 -18.88 -16.65 28.37
CA LEU A 260 -18.64 -18.04 27.97
C LEU A 260 -19.36 -18.99 28.93
N PRO A 261 -19.96 -20.10 28.43
CA PRO A 261 -20.65 -21.04 29.29
C PRO A 261 -19.67 -21.80 30.18
N THR A 262 -20.13 -22.15 31.38
CA THR A 262 -19.38 -22.97 32.34
C THR A 262 -19.67 -24.47 32.20
N GLN A 263 -20.56 -24.85 31.28
CA GLN A 263 -20.92 -26.24 30.98
C GLN A 263 -20.91 -26.47 29.48
N GLY A 264 -20.39 -27.62 29.06
CA GLY A 264 -20.53 -28.09 27.69
C GLY A 264 -21.99 -28.46 27.39
N ASN A 265 -22.41 -28.23 26.15
CA ASN A 265 -23.75 -28.54 25.66
C ASN A 265 -23.73 -29.27 24.30
N GLY A 266 -22.55 -29.59 23.78
CA GLY A 266 -22.36 -30.22 22.46
C GLY A 266 -22.37 -29.25 21.27
N GLY A 267 -22.76 -27.99 21.47
CA GLY A 267 -22.67 -26.94 20.46
C GLY A 267 -21.28 -26.30 20.38
N VAL A 268 -21.11 -25.43 19.37
CA VAL A 268 -19.90 -24.61 19.21
C VAL A 268 -19.97 -23.41 20.15
N ILE A 269 -18.94 -23.25 20.97
CA ILE A 269 -18.69 -22.11 21.83
C ILE A 269 -17.68 -21.21 21.11
N SER A 270 -18.07 -19.99 20.77
CA SER A 270 -17.19 -19.01 20.13
C SER A 270 -16.56 -18.08 21.18
N ALA A 271 -15.25 -18.25 21.39
CA ALA A 271 -14.45 -17.46 22.32
C ALA A 271 -13.70 -16.36 21.54
N LYS A 272 -14.14 -15.11 21.70
CA LYS A 272 -13.71 -13.97 20.87
C LYS A 272 -12.32 -13.51 21.23
N LEU A 273 -11.47 -13.37 20.22
CA LEU A 273 -10.16 -12.74 20.31
C LEU A 273 -10.30 -11.21 20.15
N PRO A 274 -9.37 -10.41 20.67
CA PRO A 274 -9.44 -8.94 20.60
C PRO A 274 -9.17 -8.38 19.18
N SER A 275 -8.67 -9.19 18.26
CA SER A 275 -8.34 -8.89 16.87
C SER A 275 -8.21 -10.22 16.11
N ASN A 276 -7.94 -10.19 14.79
CA ASN A 276 -7.29 -11.33 14.14
C ASN A 276 -5.87 -11.47 14.73
N ILE A 277 -5.56 -12.62 15.36
CA ILE A 277 -4.26 -12.92 15.98
C ILE A 277 -3.88 -14.40 15.83
N GLN A 278 -2.58 -14.70 15.88
CA GLN A 278 -2.07 -16.07 15.96
C GLN A 278 -2.06 -16.53 17.43
N VAL A 279 -2.59 -17.72 17.74
CA VAL A 279 -2.76 -18.21 19.11
C VAL A 279 -2.48 -19.70 19.27
N THR A 280 -2.11 -20.11 20.50
CA THR A 280 -2.28 -21.48 21.01
C THR A 280 -3.46 -21.50 22.00
N PRO A 281 -4.57 -22.20 21.68
CA PRO A 281 -5.71 -22.32 22.59
C PRO A 281 -5.43 -23.13 23.85
N TYR A 282 -6.04 -22.74 24.97
CA TYR A 282 -5.94 -23.43 26.26
C TYR A 282 -7.34 -23.74 26.82
N LEU A 283 -7.48 -24.88 27.48
CA LEU A 283 -8.68 -25.24 28.24
C LEU A 283 -8.33 -25.85 29.60
N LYS A 284 -9.19 -25.57 30.58
CA LYS A 284 -9.24 -26.26 31.87
C LYS A 284 -10.65 -26.69 32.16
N VAL A 285 -10.85 -27.99 32.41
CA VAL A 285 -12.17 -28.60 32.54
C VAL A 285 -12.21 -29.61 33.68
N ASN A 286 -13.40 -29.86 34.21
CA ASN A 286 -13.72 -31.03 35.02
C ASN A 286 -14.69 -31.91 34.24
N ALA A 287 -14.30 -33.14 33.92
CA ALA A 287 -15.05 -34.00 33.02
C ALA A 287 -14.93 -35.48 33.39
N PRO A 288 -15.89 -36.34 33.01
CA PRO A 288 -15.68 -37.78 32.90
C PRO A 288 -14.53 -38.11 31.94
N ALA A 289 -13.97 -39.32 32.04
CA ALA A 289 -12.96 -39.78 31.10
C ALA A 289 -13.59 -40.17 29.75
N GLY A 290 -12.88 -39.91 28.64
CA GLY A 290 -13.24 -40.38 27.30
C GLY A 290 -14.13 -39.44 26.48
N LEU A 291 -14.51 -38.28 27.00
CA LEU A 291 -15.20 -37.24 26.22
C LEU A 291 -14.20 -36.46 25.36
N THR A 292 -14.60 -36.15 24.13
CA THR A 292 -13.79 -35.42 23.14
C THR A 292 -14.20 -33.95 23.07
N ILE A 293 -13.22 -33.05 23.16
CA ILE A 293 -13.36 -31.61 22.95
C ILE A 293 -12.66 -31.23 21.66
N GLY A 294 -13.37 -30.58 20.74
CA GLY A 294 -12.80 -30.03 19.50
C GLY A 294 -12.40 -28.57 19.69
N VAL A 295 -11.28 -28.16 19.08
CA VAL A 295 -10.77 -26.78 19.13
C VAL A 295 -10.29 -26.38 17.74
N ARG A 296 -10.77 -25.24 17.23
CA ARG A 296 -10.31 -24.63 15.97
C ARG A 296 -10.50 -23.11 16.03
N THR A 297 -10.12 -22.37 15.00
CA THR A 297 -10.54 -20.97 14.86
C THR A 297 -11.72 -20.84 13.91
N ASP A 298 -12.38 -19.69 13.95
CA ASP A 298 -13.39 -19.29 12.96
C ASP A 298 -12.84 -19.22 11.52
N HIS A 299 -11.51 -19.15 11.37
CA HIS A 299 -10.80 -19.20 10.07
C HIS A 299 -10.41 -20.62 9.65
N TYR A 300 -10.99 -21.66 10.27
CA TYR A 300 -10.67 -23.04 9.94
C TYR A 300 -10.86 -23.38 8.45
N ASN A 301 -11.82 -22.75 7.76
CA ASN A 301 -12.05 -22.94 6.32
C ASN A 301 -11.71 -21.67 5.50
N ASP A 302 -10.86 -20.78 6.02
CA ASP A 302 -10.45 -19.57 5.30
C ASP A 302 -9.73 -19.93 3.99
N GLY A 303 -9.97 -19.15 2.94
CA GLY A 303 -9.53 -19.47 1.57
C GLY A 303 -10.18 -20.73 0.96
N GLY A 304 -11.28 -21.23 1.54
CA GLY A 304 -12.03 -22.38 1.04
C GLY A 304 -11.44 -23.75 1.39
N GLU A 305 -10.39 -23.79 2.20
CA GLU A 305 -9.63 -25.00 2.51
C GLU A 305 -9.54 -25.25 4.02
N ALA A 306 -9.54 -26.51 4.42
CA ALA A 306 -9.40 -26.87 5.83
C ALA A 306 -7.97 -26.56 6.34
N ASN A 307 -7.92 -25.86 7.47
CA ASN A 307 -6.69 -25.51 8.20
C ASN A 307 -6.47 -26.49 9.36
N VAL A 308 -5.46 -26.23 10.20
CA VAL A 308 -5.19 -27.05 11.39
C VAL A 308 -6.25 -26.87 12.48
N ARG A 309 -6.55 -27.95 13.19
CA ARG A 309 -7.38 -27.97 14.41
C ARG A 309 -6.71 -28.79 15.51
N ALA A 310 -7.31 -28.77 16.69
CA ALA A 310 -6.93 -29.64 17.79
C ALA A 310 -8.12 -30.44 18.35
N THR A 311 -7.82 -31.63 18.86
CA THR A 311 -8.74 -32.54 19.50
C THR A 311 -8.16 -32.96 20.84
N TYR A 312 -8.94 -32.85 21.92
CA TYR A 312 -8.55 -33.26 23.27
C TYR A 312 -9.53 -34.31 23.82
N VAL A 313 -9.03 -35.48 24.22
CA VAL A 313 -9.81 -36.53 24.89
C VAL A 313 -9.51 -36.51 26.39
N THR A 314 -10.57 -36.38 27.18
CA THR A 314 -10.51 -36.20 28.63
C THR A 314 -10.08 -37.48 29.38
N THR A 315 -9.36 -37.33 30.51
CA THR A 315 -8.89 -38.44 31.37
C THR A 315 -9.70 -38.64 32.66
N GLY A 316 -10.67 -37.77 32.95
CA GLY A 316 -11.43 -37.79 34.20
C GLY A 316 -10.97 -36.73 35.21
N GLY A 317 -11.91 -36.11 35.92
CA GLY A 317 -11.63 -35.09 36.93
C GLY A 317 -11.19 -33.75 36.33
N VAL A 318 -10.54 -32.92 37.17
CA VAL A 318 -9.98 -31.62 36.78
C VAL A 318 -8.69 -31.81 35.99
N GLN A 319 -8.62 -31.21 34.81
CA GLN A 319 -7.53 -31.38 33.86
C GLN A 319 -7.38 -30.15 32.97
N GLU A 320 -6.21 -30.01 32.34
CA GLU A 320 -5.85 -28.87 31.50
C GLU A 320 -5.08 -29.31 30.25
N PHE A 321 -5.21 -28.53 29.19
CA PHE A 321 -4.58 -28.77 27.89
C PHE A 321 -4.35 -27.47 27.14
N GLU A 322 -3.14 -27.32 26.58
CA GLU A 322 -2.81 -26.27 25.61
C GLU A 322 -2.53 -26.93 24.25
N ALA A 323 -3.24 -26.50 23.21
CA ALA A 323 -3.00 -26.95 21.85
C ALA A 323 -1.74 -26.28 21.30
N LEU A 324 -0.61 -27.00 21.34
CA LEU A 324 0.70 -26.47 21.00
C LEU A 324 0.88 -26.14 19.50
N GLY A 325 0.00 -26.66 18.63
CA GLY A 325 -0.08 -26.24 17.23
C GLY A 325 -0.85 -24.93 17.10
N TRP A 326 -0.18 -23.88 16.61
CA TRP A 326 -0.75 -22.54 16.51
C TRP A 326 -1.79 -22.41 15.39
N MET A 327 -2.78 -21.54 15.62
CA MET A 327 -3.87 -21.21 14.71
C MET A 327 -4.02 -19.69 14.58
N SER A 328 -4.68 -19.19 13.53
CA SER A 328 -5.00 -17.75 13.38
C SER A 328 -6.50 -17.56 13.19
N GLY A 329 -7.04 -16.46 13.69
CA GLY A 329 -8.44 -16.08 13.47
C GLY A 329 -8.92 -14.97 14.39
N THR A 330 -10.23 -14.68 14.37
CA THR A 330 -10.86 -13.67 15.25
C THR A 330 -11.63 -14.29 16.43
N ALA A 331 -11.82 -15.61 16.41
CA ALA A 331 -12.33 -16.36 17.54
C ALA A 331 -11.74 -17.78 17.56
N VAL A 332 -11.66 -18.35 18.76
CA VAL A 332 -11.45 -19.79 18.92
C VAL A 332 -12.80 -20.46 19.16
N GLU A 333 -13.10 -21.46 18.35
CA GLU A 333 -14.30 -22.28 18.41
C GLU A 333 -14.00 -23.57 19.17
N TYR A 334 -14.71 -23.77 20.29
CA TYR A 334 -14.66 -25.00 21.09
C TYR A 334 -15.95 -25.79 20.94
N THR A 335 -15.86 -27.08 20.63
CA THR A 335 -16.99 -28.01 20.70
C THR A 335 -16.85 -28.85 21.96
N VAL A 336 -17.57 -28.47 23.01
CA VAL A 336 -17.49 -29.11 24.33
C VAL A 336 -18.78 -29.92 24.60
N PRO A 337 -18.70 -31.25 24.78
CA PRO A 337 -19.88 -32.10 24.96
C PRO A 337 -20.55 -31.88 26.33
N ALA A 338 -21.81 -32.28 26.43
CA ALA A 338 -22.53 -32.30 27.70
C ALA A 338 -21.82 -33.18 28.75
N GLY A 339 -21.88 -32.76 30.02
CA GLY A 339 -21.19 -33.43 31.13
C GLY A 339 -19.76 -32.95 31.39
N VAL A 340 -19.25 -32.00 30.61
CA VAL A 340 -17.98 -31.30 30.88
C VAL A 340 -18.26 -29.96 31.55
N THR A 341 -17.70 -29.75 32.74
CA THR A 341 -17.67 -28.43 33.38
C THR A 341 -16.43 -27.66 32.93
N ILE A 342 -16.64 -26.49 32.34
CA ILE A 342 -15.59 -25.59 31.86
C ILE A 342 -15.16 -24.69 33.01
N THR A 343 -13.88 -24.76 33.39
CA THR A 343 -13.30 -23.94 34.45
C THR A 343 -12.57 -22.73 33.88
N ALA A 344 -11.90 -22.91 32.74
CA ALA A 344 -11.28 -21.81 32.00
C ALA A 344 -11.17 -22.17 30.52
N LEU A 345 -11.43 -21.18 29.66
CA LEU A 345 -11.00 -21.16 28.27
C LEU A 345 -10.11 -19.92 28.13
N GLN A 346 -8.88 -20.12 27.70
CA GLN A 346 -7.89 -19.05 27.56
C GLN A 346 -7.09 -19.28 26.29
N TYR A 347 -6.24 -18.34 25.94
CA TYR A 347 -5.31 -18.49 24.82
C TYR A 347 -3.97 -17.86 25.16
N ARG A 348 -2.94 -18.27 24.42
CA ARG A 348 -1.67 -17.58 24.37
C ARG A 348 -1.50 -16.99 22.98
N GLU A 349 -1.28 -15.69 22.92
CA GLU A 349 -0.94 -15.01 21.68
C GLU A 349 0.50 -15.37 21.28
N SER A 350 0.71 -15.59 20.00
CA SER A 350 2.01 -15.89 19.40
C SER A 350 2.29 -14.97 18.20
N GLY A 351 3.56 -14.81 17.83
CA GLY A 351 3.93 -14.11 16.61
C GLY A 351 5.44 -13.90 16.48
N TYR A 352 5.85 -13.24 15.39
CA TYR A 352 7.22 -12.78 15.23
C TYR A 352 7.59 -11.74 16.31
N ASP A 353 8.82 -11.79 16.83
CA ASP A 353 9.28 -10.84 17.86
C ASP A 353 9.73 -9.51 17.25
N THR A 354 8.73 -8.69 16.90
CA THR A 354 8.89 -7.30 16.47
C THR A 354 7.73 -6.46 16.99
N ASP A 355 7.95 -5.16 17.15
CA ASP A 355 6.91 -4.22 17.56
C ASP A 355 6.44 -3.39 16.37
N MET A 356 5.14 -3.07 16.34
CA MET A 356 4.55 -2.11 15.41
C MET A 356 5.00 -0.69 15.80
N ALA A 357 6.22 -0.32 15.45
CA ALA A 357 6.86 0.94 15.81
C ALA A 357 6.48 2.10 14.87
N GLY A 358 5.93 1.80 13.69
CA GLY A 358 5.39 2.80 12.78
C GLY A 358 3.93 3.10 13.03
N SER A 359 3.50 4.30 12.63
CA SER A 359 2.12 4.76 12.77
C SER A 359 1.72 5.69 11.64
N PHE A 360 0.41 5.74 11.37
CA PHE A 360 -0.20 6.74 10.51
C PHE A 360 -1.54 7.16 11.10
N THR A 361 -1.74 8.46 11.26
CA THR A 361 -3.02 9.06 11.62
C THR A 361 -3.23 10.32 10.78
N SER A 362 -4.47 10.54 10.37
CA SER A 362 -4.89 11.68 9.58
C SER A 362 -6.23 12.24 10.06
N ASN A 363 -6.67 13.36 9.49
CA ASN A 363 -8.02 13.88 9.69
C ASN A 363 -9.13 13.00 9.08
N ASP A 364 -8.79 11.92 8.37
CA ASP A 364 -9.74 11.07 7.67
C ASP A 364 -9.75 9.63 8.22
N ALA A 365 -10.88 9.25 8.80
CA ALA A 365 -11.05 7.95 9.44
C ALA A 365 -10.96 6.76 8.46
N PHE A 366 -11.27 6.95 7.17
CA PHE A 366 -11.16 5.90 6.16
C PHE A 366 -9.71 5.45 6.02
N PHE A 367 -8.79 6.41 5.83
CA PHE A 367 -7.37 6.12 5.64
C PHE A 367 -6.72 5.60 6.93
N ASN A 368 -7.14 6.09 8.09
CA ASN A 368 -6.66 5.57 9.38
C ASN A 368 -7.03 4.10 9.55
N THR A 369 -8.27 3.73 9.19
CA THR A 369 -8.75 2.34 9.25
C THR A 369 -8.03 1.47 8.23
N LEU A 370 -7.89 1.95 6.99
CA LEU A 370 -7.20 1.22 5.93
C LEU A 370 -5.75 0.91 6.28
N TRP A 371 -5.01 1.91 6.77
CA TRP A 371 -3.62 1.74 7.22
C TRP A 371 -3.53 0.75 8.39
N THR A 372 -4.43 0.87 9.38
CA THR A 372 -4.46 -0.04 10.56
C THR A 372 -4.70 -1.49 10.16
N LYS A 373 -5.63 -1.74 9.23
CA LYS A 373 -5.89 -3.10 8.72
C LYS A 373 -4.72 -3.65 7.93
N ALA A 374 -4.08 -2.83 7.08
CA ALA A 374 -2.87 -3.23 6.37
C ALA A 374 -1.74 -3.62 7.35
N ALA A 375 -1.46 -2.79 8.35
CA ALA A 375 -0.45 -3.09 9.37
C ALA A 375 -0.74 -4.39 10.14
N ARG A 376 -2.01 -4.64 10.50
CA ARG A 376 -2.42 -5.88 11.16
C ARG A 376 -2.26 -7.10 10.25
N THR A 377 -2.65 -6.97 9.00
CA THR A 377 -2.51 -8.02 7.96
C THR A 377 -1.04 -8.39 7.82
N MET A 378 -0.17 -7.40 7.67
CA MET A 378 1.26 -7.59 7.53
C MET A 378 1.86 -8.34 8.74
N TYR A 379 1.53 -7.97 9.98
CA TYR A 379 2.07 -8.63 11.17
C TYR A 379 1.68 -10.10 11.29
N LEU A 380 0.43 -10.43 10.91
CA LEU A 380 -0.05 -11.81 10.95
C LEU A 380 0.62 -12.68 9.90
N ASN A 381 1.23 -12.08 8.89
CA ASN A 381 1.97 -12.75 7.83
C ASN A 381 3.48 -12.83 8.12
N MET A 382 3.87 -12.83 9.39
CA MET A 382 5.24 -13.00 9.85
C MET A 382 5.32 -14.07 10.95
N ARG A 383 6.19 -15.08 10.77
CA ARG A 383 6.57 -16.03 11.84
C ARG A 383 7.93 -16.69 11.57
N ASP A 384 7.97 -17.90 11.04
CA ASP A 384 9.22 -18.57 10.63
C ASP A 384 9.80 -17.94 9.36
N ASN A 385 8.89 -17.49 8.50
CA ASN A 385 9.08 -16.86 7.21
C ASN A 385 8.10 -15.68 7.10
N TYR A 386 8.21 -14.90 6.03
CA TYR A 386 7.04 -14.17 5.54
C TYR A 386 6.00 -15.17 5.00
N PHE A 387 4.72 -14.81 5.10
CA PHE A 387 3.60 -15.57 4.59
C PHE A 387 2.78 -14.76 3.59
N ASP A 388 2.15 -15.44 2.65
CA ASP A 388 1.02 -14.94 1.88
C ASP A 388 -0.20 -14.72 2.80
N CYS A 389 -0.59 -15.78 3.52
CA CYS A 389 -1.67 -15.82 4.52
C CYS A 389 -1.28 -16.68 5.74
N PRO A 390 -1.79 -16.41 6.96
CA PRO A 390 -1.48 -17.22 8.15
C PRO A 390 -2.28 -18.53 8.25
N THR A 391 -3.23 -18.72 7.34
CA THR A 391 -4.20 -19.82 7.33
C THR A 391 -3.82 -20.82 6.24
N ARG A 392 -4.34 -20.67 5.02
CA ARG A 392 -4.39 -21.70 3.97
C ARG A 392 -3.02 -22.27 3.59
N GLU A 393 -1.99 -21.44 3.44
CA GLU A 393 -0.70 -21.85 2.86
C GLU A 393 0.48 -21.62 3.79
N ARG A 394 0.52 -20.46 4.48
CA ARG A 394 1.66 -20.02 5.30
C ARG A 394 2.96 -19.97 4.50
N ALA A 395 2.89 -19.62 3.23
CA ALA A 395 3.95 -19.79 2.24
C ALA A 395 4.68 -18.48 1.94
N GLN A 396 6.00 -18.56 1.75
CA GLN A 396 6.83 -17.40 1.40
C GLN A 396 6.82 -17.21 -0.12
N TRP A 397 5.68 -16.76 -0.65
CA TRP A 397 5.51 -16.37 -2.04
C TRP A 397 6.26 -15.06 -2.30
N TRP A 398 7.09 -15.05 -3.34
CA TRP A 398 8.09 -13.98 -3.47
C TRP A 398 7.54 -12.71 -4.12
N GLY A 399 6.45 -12.80 -4.89
CA GLY A 399 5.64 -11.62 -5.24
C GLY A 399 5.17 -10.89 -3.98
N ASP A 400 4.62 -11.61 -3.01
CA ASP A 400 4.17 -11.07 -1.73
C ASP A 400 5.32 -10.46 -0.92
N VAL A 401 6.46 -11.16 -0.82
CA VAL A 401 7.65 -10.67 -0.11
C VAL A 401 8.07 -9.29 -0.61
N VAL A 402 7.95 -9.00 -1.92
CA VAL A 402 8.27 -7.68 -2.48
C VAL A 402 7.42 -6.56 -1.85
N ASN A 403 6.10 -6.78 -1.72
CA ASN A 403 5.18 -5.83 -1.09
C ASN A 403 5.43 -5.77 0.42
N GLN A 404 5.57 -6.94 1.06
CA GLN A 404 5.81 -7.08 2.49
C GLN A 404 7.09 -6.41 2.99
N LEU A 405 8.17 -6.41 2.19
CA LEU A 405 9.38 -5.67 2.51
C LEU A 405 9.08 -4.18 2.63
N LYS A 406 8.43 -3.60 1.61
CA LYS A 406 8.06 -2.18 1.61
C LYS A 406 7.11 -1.85 2.76
N GLU A 407 6.11 -2.68 3.04
CA GLU A 407 5.17 -2.49 4.15
C GLU A 407 5.87 -2.57 5.51
N GLY A 408 6.72 -3.57 5.70
CA GLY A 408 7.44 -3.81 6.95
C GLY A 408 8.31 -2.63 7.36
N PHE A 409 8.96 -1.96 6.41
CA PHE A 409 9.82 -0.80 6.68
C PHE A 409 9.08 0.42 7.24
N TYR A 410 7.75 0.52 7.07
CA TYR A 410 6.94 1.60 7.64
C TYR A 410 6.08 1.14 8.82
N THR A 411 6.08 -0.16 9.14
CA THR A 411 5.21 -0.72 10.18
C THR A 411 5.99 -1.12 11.42
N PHE A 412 7.14 -1.77 11.26
CA PHE A 412 7.81 -2.46 12.37
C PHE A 412 9.16 -1.88 12.74
N ASP A 413 9.62 -2.20 13.94
CA ASP A 413 11.00 -1.96 14.32
C ASP A 413 12.00 -2.77 13.46
N ILE A 414 13.29 -2.47 13.65
CA ILE A 414 14.37 -3.04 12.85
C ILE A 414 14.53 -4.56 12.99
N ARG A 415 13.97 -5.21 14.01
CA ARG A 415 14.05 -6.67 14.17
C ARG A 415 13.35 -7.39 13.02
N SER A 416 12.28 -6.79 12.47
CA SER A 416 11.58 -7.32 11.29
C SER A 416 12.49 -7.51 10.07
N GLN A 417 13.59 -6.75 9.96
CA GLN A 417 14.50 -6.80 8.81
C GLN A 417 15.29 -8.10 8.74
N ASP A 418 15.47 -8.80 9.86
CA ASP A 418 16.10 -10.12 9.89
C ASP A 418 15.28 -11.15 9.11
N LEU A 419 13.95 -11.00 9.07
CA LEU A 419 13.07 -11.85 8.28
C LEU A 419 13.28 -11.61 6.78
N GLY A 420 13.41 -10.34 6.35
CA GLY A 420 13.77 -10.00 4.97
C GLY A 420 15.16 -10.50 4.57
N ARG A 421 16.14 -10.37 5.47
CA ARG A 421 17.49 -10.92 5.27
C ARG A 421 17.45 -12.44 5.07
N LYS A 422 16.71 -13.13 5.93
CA LYS A 422 16.51 -14.58 5.85
C LYS A 422 15.85 -14.97 4.54
N ALA A 423 14.76 -14.30 4.15
CA ALA A 423 14.07 -14.55 2.90
C ALA A 423 15.05 -14.47 1.73
N ILE A 424 15.76 -13.34 1.56
CA ILE A 424 16.71 -13.13 0.44
C ILE A 424 17.73 -14.26 0.34
N ASN A 425 18.29 -14.69 1.47
CA ASN A 425 19.23 -15.81 1.51
C ASN A 425 18.59 -17.13 1.06
N GLU A 426 17.33 -17.38 1.42
CA GLU A 426 16.60 -18.58 0.99
C GLU A 426 16.28 -18.53 -0.51
N LEU A 427 15.86 -17.39 -1.07
CA LEU A 427 15.59 -17.27 -2.52
C LEU A 427 16.78 -17.69 -3.36
N THR A 428 17.96 -17.21 -3.00
CA THR A 428 19.20 -17.47 -3.75
C THR A 428 19.72 -18.87 -3.49
N ALA A 429 19.66 -19.35 -2.25
CA ALA A 429 20.10 -20.70 -1.89
C ALA A 429 19.20 -21.82 -2.44
N TRP A 430 17.96 -21.50 -2.80
CA TRP A 430 17.02 -22.43 -3.44
C TRP A 430 17.03 -22.35 -4.98
N GLN A 431 17.85 -21.50 -5.59
CA GLN A 431 17.95 -21.38 -7.05
C GLN A 431 18.15 -22.75 -7.72
N LYS A 432 17.39 -23.02 -8.78
CA LYS A 432 17.52 -24.28 -9.54
C LYS A 432 18.88 -24.33 -10.26
N THR A 433 19.31 -25.54 -10.60
CA THR A 433 20.56 -25.76 -11.33
C THR A 433 20.61 -25.07 -12.70
N GLY A 434 19.44 -24.82 -13.33
CA GLY A 434 19.33 -24.06 -14.59
C GLY A 434 19.44 -22.54 -14.41
N GLY A 435 19.52 -22.05 -13.17
CA GLY A 435 19.57 -20.62 -12.84
C GLY A 435 18.20 -20.01 -12.55
N GLU A 436 17.11 -20.77 -12.66
CA GLU A 436 15.76 -20.28 -12.36
C GLU A 436 15.61 -20.00 -10.86
N LEU A 437 15.15 -18.79 -10.54
CA LEU A 437 14.54 -18.49 -9.25
C LEU A 437 13.07 -18.94 -9.30
N TYR A 438 12.49 -19.29 -8.15
CA TYR A 438 11.09 -19.70 -8.07
C TYR A 438 10.53 -19.46 -6.68
N SER A 439 9.22 -19.62 -6.54
CA SER A 439 8.55 -19.48 -5.26
C SER A 439 7.30 -20.39 -5.17
N PRO A 440 6.80 -20.67 -3.95
CA PRO A 440 7.32 -20.23 -2.67
C PRO A 440 8.60 -21.00 -2.31
N VAL A 441 9.45 -20.38 -1.50
CA VAL A 441 10.63 -21.04 -0.91
C VAL A 441 10.81 -20.58 0.54
N PRO A 442 11.07 -21.49 1.49
CA PRO A 442 11.29 -22.93 1.30
C PRO A 442 9.99 -23.71 1.03
N ALA A 443 10.05 -24.71 0.15
CA ALA A 443 8.91 -25.60 -0.14
C ALA A 443 9.38 -27.04 -0.37
N GLY A 444 8.63 -28.01 0.17
CA GLY A 444 8.87 -29.44 -0.02
C GLY A 444 8.12 -30.03 -1.20
N SER A 445 6.95 -29.47 -1.53
CA SER A 445 6.02 -30.02 -2.53
C SER A 445 5.74 -29.07 -3.71
N TRP A 446 6.54 -28.01 -3.86
CA TRP A 446 6.39 -27.03 -4.95
C TRP A 446 7.74 -26.55 -5.48
N SER A 447 7.80 -26.27 -6.78
CA SER A 447 9.01 -25.71 -7.40
C SER A 447 8.75 -24.92 -8.69
N SER A 448 7.59 -24.30 -8.88
CA SER A 448 7.24 -23.61 -10.14
C SER A 448 7.85 -22.21 -10.21
N GLU A 449 8.56 -21.89 -11.29
CA GLU A 449 8.97 -20.50 -11.62
C GLU A 449 7.75 -19.67 -12.03
N LEU A 450 7.63 -18.46 -11.45
CA LEU A 450 6.74 -17.37 -11.86
C LEU A 450 7.61 -16.19 -12.31
N PRO A 451 7.90 -16.04 -13.62
CA PRO A 451 8.99 -15.18 -14.08
C PRO A 451 8.86 -13.70 -13.71
N THR A 452 7.67 -13.11 -13.83
CA THR A 452 7.45 -11.70 -13.49
C THR A 452 7.57 -11.44 -11.98
N GLN A 453 7.07 -12.33 -11.12
CA GLN A 453 7.31 -12.24 -9.68
C GLN A 453 8.80 -12.35 -9.34
N MET A 454 9.56 -13.19 -10.04
CA MET A 454 11.01 -13.30 -9.81
C MET A 454 11.76 -12.05 -10.25
N LEU A 455 11.34 -11.38 -11.32
CA LEU A 455 11.89 -10.07 -11.69
C LEU A 455 11.57 -9.01 -10.63
N ALA A 456 10.35 -8.97 -10.10
CA ALA A 456 9.99 -8.10 -8.98
C ALA A 456 10.84 -8.41 -7.73
N SER A 457 11.09 -9.69 -7.47
CA SER A 457 11.95 -10.16 -6.37
C SER A 457 13.38 -9.66 -6.51
N VAL A 458 13.97 -9.78 -7.70
CA VAL A 458 15.30 -9.22 -8.01
C VAL A 458 15.33 -7.72 -7.75
N TRP A 459 14.31 -6.99 -8.23
CA TRP A 459 14.21 -5.54 -8.00
C TRP A 459 14.13 -5.18 -6.49
N SER A 460 13.41 -5.97 -5.71
CA SER A 460 13.26 -5.75 -4.28
C SER A 460 14.57 -5.83 -3.50
N LEU A 461 15.61 -6.52 -4.02
CA LEU A 461 16.90 -6.63 -3.34
C LEU A 461 17.57 -5.26 -3.17
N TRP A 462 17.53 -4.40 -4.20
CA TRP A 462 18.06 -3.05 -4.05
C TRP A 462 17.18 -2.17 -3.16
N THR A 463 15.86 -2.41 -3.17
CA THR A 463 14.94 -1.78 -2.22
C THR A 463 15.34 -2.14 -0.79
N PHE A 464 15.57 -3.42 -0.49
CA PHE A 464 16.06 -3.86 0.82
C PHE A 464 17.36 -3.16 1.21
N TYR A 465 18.38 -3.13 0.34
CA TYR A 465 19.62 -2.39 0.60
C TYR A 465 19.39 -0.89 0.87
N THR A 466 18.50 -0.26 0.09
CA THR A 466 18.22 1.17 0.24
C THR A 466 17.61 1.48 1.61
N TYR A 467 16.73 0.63 2.11
CA TYR A 467 16.06 0.85 3.40
C TYR A 467 16.89 0.39 4.62
N THR A 468 17.71 -0.65 4.48
CA THR A 468 18.46 -1.24 5.61
C THR A 468 19.94 -0.85 5.66
N GLY A 469 20.52 -0.49 4.52
CA GLY A 469 21.97 -0.31 4.36
C GLY A 469 22.77 -1.62 4.31
N ASP A 470 22.08 -2.77 4.22
CA ASP A 470 22.70 -4.10 4.26
C ASP A 470 23.31 -4.52 2.92
N SER A 471 24.54 -4.06 2.68
CA SER A 471 25.29 -4.37 1.46
C SER A 471 25.73 -5.83 1.38
N VAL A 472 25.88 -6.52 2.52
CA VAL A 472 26.41 -7.88 2.58
C VAL A 472 25.40 -8.87 2.01
N THR A 473 24.17 -8.86 2.50
CA THR A 473 23.14 -9.80 2.03
C THR A 473 22.81 -9.58 0.56
N VAL A 474 22.66 -8.32 0.14
CA VAL A 474 22.37 -8.00 -1.27
C VAL A 474 23.58 -8.30 -2.16
N GLY A 475 24.81 -8.03 -1.70
CA GLY A 475 26.02 -8.40 -2.43
C GLY A 475 26.15 -9.92 -2.63
N ASN A 476 25.86 -10.71 -1.59
CA ASN A 476 25.91 -12.18 -1.66
C ASN A 476 24.88 -12.77 -2.63
N ALA A 477 23.77 -12.09 -2.88
CA ALA A 477 22.73 -12.54 -3.82
C ALA A 477 23.10 -12.30 -5.30
N TYR A 478 24.10 -11.46 -5.59
CA TYR A 478 24.40 -11.03 -6.95
C TYR A 478 24.71 -12.17 -7.95
N PRO A 479 25.50 -13.22 -7.61
CA PRO A 479 25.80 -14.29 -8.56
C PRO A 479 24.53 -15.02 -9.04
N GLU A 480 23.58 -15.26 -8.15
CA GLU A 480 22.31 -15.92 -8.44
C GLU A 480 21.40 -15.02 -9.26
N VAL A 481 21.33 -13.72 -8.94
CA VAL A 481 20.65 -12.71 -9.76
C VAL A 481 21.19 -12.69 -11.18
N LYS A 482 22.51 -12.68 -11.34
CA LYS A 482 23.17 -12.69 -12.66
C LYS A 482 22.78 -13.93 -13.46
N LYS A 483 22.82 -15.12 -12.85
CA LYS A 483 22.39 -16.36 -13.51
C LYS A 483 20.94 -16.26 -13.97
N TYR A 484 20.05 -15.76 -13.12
CA TYR A 484 18.62 -15.62 -13.45
C TYR A 484 18.39 -14.66 -14.63
N LEU A 485 18.97 -13.46 -14.60
CA LEU A 485 18.79 -12.47 -15.66
C LEU A 485 19.42 -12.87 -16.99
N ASN A 486 20.36 -13.82 -17.00
CA ASN A 486 20.90 -14.40 -18.23
C ASN A 486 19.91 -15.31 -18.96
N LEU A 487 18.83 -15.74 -18.30
CA LEU A 487 17.75 -16.51 -18.91
C LEU A 487 16.82 -15.66 -19.79
N TRP A 488 16.90 -14.33 -19.67
CA TRP A 488 16.05 -13.36 -20.36
C TRP A 488 16.75 -12.78 -21.59
N THR A 489 16.03 -12.76 -22.71
CA THR A 489 16.53 -12.29 -24.01
C THR A 489 15.67 -11.15 -24.55
N LEU A 490 16.21 -10.41 -25.52
CA LEU A 490 15.48 -9.38 -26.25
C LEU A 490 15.12 -9.86 -27.66
N ASP A 491 14.00 -9.42 -28.17
CA ASP A 491 13.49 -9.68 -29.52
C ASP A 491 14.02 -8.67 -30.54
N ALA A 492 13.52 -8.76 -31.78
CA ALA A 492 13.94 -7.90 -32.88
C ALA A 492 13.52 -6.43 -32.72
N ASP A 493 12.52 -6.14 -31.88
CA ASP A 493 12.14 -4.76 -31.53
C ASP A 493 13.06 -4.16 -30.45
N GLY A 494 13.97 -4.97 -29.90
CA GLY A 494 14.84 -4.59 -28.78
C GLY A 494 14.13 -4.61 -27.43
N LEU A 495 12.99 -5.31 -27.33
CA LEU A 495 12.17 -5.49 -26.13
C LEU A 495 12.25 -6.94 -25.63
N VAL A 496 11.76 -7.21 -24.43
CA VAL A 496 11.84 -8.54 -23.80
C VAL A 496 11.06 -9.61 -24.59
N ASN A 497 11.70 -10.75 -24.83
CA ASN A 497 10.99 -11.99 -25.17
C ASN A 497 10.30 -12.52 -23.93
N HIS A 498 8.98 -12.67 -24.00
CA HIS A 498 8.18 -13.20 -22.91
C HIS A 498 8.66 -14.59 -22.47
N ARG A 499 8.71 -14.79 -21.16
CA ARG A 499 9.01 -16.07 -20.53
C ARG A 499 7.80 -16.50 -19.70
N ALA A 500 7.17 -17.59 -20.10
CA ALA A 500 6.04 -18.18 -19.39
C ALA A 500 6.45 -18.96 -18.11
N GLY A 501 7.73 -19.35 -18.00
CA GLY A 501 8.23 -20.12 -16.86
C GLY A 501 7.51 -21.46 -16.69
N ASN A 502 7.27 -21.86 -15.43
CA ASN A 502 6.41 -23.02 -15.12
C ASN A 502 4.96 -22.62 -14.91
N TRP A 503 4.72 -21.39 -14.44
CA TRP A 503 3.42 -20.81 -14.29
C TRP A 503 3.44 -19.39 -14.85
N ASP A 504 2.74 -19.25 -15.97
CA ASP A 504 2.57 -18.00 -16.70
C ASP A 504 1.54 -17.13 -15.99
N TRP A 505 1.99 -16.38 -15.00
CA TRP A 505 1.15 -15.56 -14.12
C TRP A 505 1.84 -14.25 -13.78
N GLU A 506 1.17 -13.15 -14.06
CA GLU A 506 1.61 -11.79 -13.72
C GLU A 506 0.75 -11.14 -12.64
N ASP A 507 -0.55 -11.42 -12.66
CA ASP A 507 -1.51 -10.95 -11.67
C ASP A 507 -2.82 -11.75 -11.72
N TRP A 508 -3.66 -11.63 -10.68
CA TRP A 508 -5.03 -12.11 -10.77
C TRP A 508 -5.91 -11.19 -11.64
N GLY A 509 -6.86 -11.80 -12.34
CA GLY A 509 -7.84 -11.10 -13.17
C GLY A 509 -7.62 -11.30 -14.68
N ALA A 510 -8.41 -10.59 -15.48
CA ALA A 510 -8.34 -10.62 -16.94
C ALA A 510 -7.51 -9.43 -17.47
N ASN A 511 -7.43 -9.31 -18.80
CA ASN A 511 -6.85 -8.16 -19.50
C ASN A 511 -5.36 -7.89 -19.19
N ILE A 512 -4.56 -8.94 -19.05
CA ILE A 512 -3.11 -8.83 -18.81
C ILE A 512 -2.38 -8.58 -20.14
N ASP A 513 -1.63 -7.48 -20.23
CA ASP A 513 -0.70 -7.20 -21.33
C ASP A 513 0.73 -7.53 -20.91
N ALA A 514 1.06 -8.82 -20.96
CA ALA A 514 2.32 -9.38 -20.46
C ALA A 514 3.57 -8.68 -21.02
N ARG A 515 3.57 -8.29 -22.30
CA ARG A 515 4.75 -7.66 -22.93
C ARG A 515 5.05 -6.28 -22.35
N VAL A 516 4.05 -5.53 -21.89
CA VAL A 516 4.28 -4.26 -21.16
C VAL A 516 4.89 -4.55 -19.79
N LEU A 517 4.31 -5.51 -19.06
CA LEU A 517 4.75 -5.92 -17.71
C LEU A 517 6.17 -6.48 -17.71
N ASP A 518 6.49 -7.41 -18.62
CA ASP A 518 7.80 -8.04 -18.76
C ASP A 518 8.91 -7.01 -18.97
N ASN A 519 8.67 -6.04 -19.85
CA ASN A 519 9.65 -5.00 -20.14
C ASN A 519 9.85 -4.07 -18.93
N ALA A 520 8.79 -3.68 -18.23
CA ALA A 520 8.90 -2.86 -17.03
C ALA A 520 9.65 -3.58 -15.90
N TRP A 521 9.28 -4.83 -15.63
CA TRP A 521 9.91 -5.63 -14.58
C TRP A 521 11.36 -5.98 -14.88
N TYR A 522 11.67 -6.39 -16.11
CA TYR A 522 13.05 -6.74 -16.45
C TYR A 522 13.95 -5.50 -16.48
N TYR A 523 13.42 -4.34 -16.88
CA TYR A 523 14.13 -3.07 -16.80
C TYR A 523 14.50 -2.70 -15.36
N LEU A 524 13.57 -2.85 -14.42
CA LEU A 524 13.79 -2.66 -12.97
C LEU A 524 14.79 -3.67 -12.39
N ALA A 525 14.72 -4.93 -12.82
CA ALA A 525 15.65 -5.98 -12.39
C ALA A 525 17.07 -5.76 -12.94
N LEU A 526 17.20 -5.31 -14.19
CA LEU A 526 18.50 -4.94 -14.79
C LEU A 526 19.13 -3.75 -14.06
N ASP A 527 18.34 -2.73 -13.70
CA ASP A 527 18.79 -1.60 -12.89
C ASP A 527 19.41 -2.06 -11.57
N THR A 528 18.72 -2.98 -10.89
CA THR A 528 19.17 -3.59 -9.64
C THR A 528 20.47 -4.38 -9.84
N ALA A 529 20.53 -5.23 -10.86
CA ALA A 529 21.73 -6.01 -11.16
C ALA A 529 22.94 -5.14 -11.50
N ILE A 530 22.76 -4.02 -12.21
CA ILE A 530 23.84 -3.04 -12.49
C ILE A 530 24.40 -2.48 -11.18
N LYS A 531 23.51 -2.04 -10.28
CA LYS A 531 23.89 -1.48 -8.98
C LYS A 531 24.56 -2.51 -8.07
N MET A 532 24.07 -3.75 -8.06
CA MET A 532 24.69 -4.86 -7.33
C MET A 532 26.06 -5.24 -7.91
N ALA A 533 26.22 -5.25 -9.24
CA ALA A 533 27.49 -5.51 -9.90
C ALA A 533 28.55 -4.48 -9.49
N GLN A 534 28.16 -3.20 -9.45
CA GLN A 534 29.00 -2.10 -8.98
C GLN A 534 29.35 -2.25 -7.50
N LEU A 535 28.35 -2.52 -6.65
CA LEU A 535 28.52 -2.71 -5.20
C LEU A 535 29.51 -3.84 -4.87
N THR A 536 29.49 -4.92 -5.66
CA THR A 536 30.31 -6.12 -5.44
C THR A 536 31.62 -6.13 -6.22
N GLY A 537 31.93 -5.07 -6.97
CA GLY A 537 33.15 -4.97 -7.79
C GLY A 537 33.13 -5.80 -9.09
N ASN A 538 31.99 -6.39 -9.47
CA ASN A 538 31.79 -7.14 -10.72
C ASN A 538 31.55 -6.20 -11.92
N THR A 539 32.38 -5.17 -12.08
CA THR A 539 32.18 -4.08 -13.06
C THR A 539 32.19 -4.54 -14.52
N GLY A 540 32.80 -5.69 -14.83
CA GLY A 540 32.79 -6.29 -16.16
C GLY A 540 31.39 -6.66 -16.67
N ASP A 541 30.43 -6.89 -15.77
CA ASP A 541 29.06 -7.25 -16.14
C ASP A 541 28.19 -6.04 -16.50
N VAL A 542 28.59 -4.85 -16.04
CA VAL A 542 27.79 -3.61 -16.13
C VAL A 542 27.48 -3.25 -17.58
N ALA A 543 28.45 -3.33 -18.49
CA ALA A 543 28.27 -2.92 -19.88
C ALA A 543 27.19 -3.74 -20.60
N GLY A 544 27.17 -5.06 -20.40
CA GLY A 544 26.17 -5.95 -21.01
C GLY A 544 24.76 -5.74 -20.44
N LEU A 545 24.66 -5.59 -19.11
CA LEU A 545 23.38 -5.30 -18.45
C LEU A 545 22.84 -3.93 -18.87
N GLN A 546 23.70 -2.91 -18.92
CA GLN A 546 23.35 -1.56 -19.34
C GLN A 546 22.90 -1.53 -20.82
N ALA A 547 23.55 -2.29 -21.71
CA ALA A 547 23.16 -2.38 -23.10
C ALA A 547 21.72 -2.90 -23.27
N LYS A 548 21.34 -3.96 -22.53
CA LYS A 548 19.97 -4.47 -22.52
C LYS A 548 18.99 -3.42 -21.99
N ARG A 549 19.31 -2.78 -20.87
CA ARG A 549 18.48 -1.74 -20.25
C ARG A 549 18.26 -0.54 -21.18
N THR A 550 19.32 -0.07 -21.84
CA THR A 550 19.26 1.02 -22.82
C THR A 550 18.44 0.63 -24.06
N SER A 551 18.54 -0.62 -24.54
CA SER A 551 17.70 -1.10 -25.63
C SER A 551 16.21 -0.99 -25.29
N ILE A 552 15.81 -1.44 -24.09
CA ILE A 552 14.42 -1.35 -23.66
C ILE A 552 13.98 0.12 -23.57
N ALA A 553 14.76 0.98 -22.90
CA ALA A 553 14.42 2.40 -22.77
C ALA A 553 14.20 3.10 -24.13
N ASN A 554 15.05 2.80 -25.12
CA ASN A 554 14.96 3.41 -26.45
C ASN A 554 13.75 2.91 -27.26
N ASN A 555 13.27 1.69 -26.99
CA ASN A 555 12.26 1.04 -27.80
C ASN A 555 10.87 0.97 -27.14
N PHE A 556 10.78 1.10 -25.81
CA PHE A 556 9.54 0.92 -25.06
C PHE A 556 8.44 1.87 -25.54
N ASN A 557 8.69 3.18 -25.52
CA ASN A 557 7.72 4.16 -26.01
C ASN A 557 7.48 4.04 -27.52
N ARG A 558 8.52 3.76 -28.31
CA ARG A 558 8.41 3.60 -29.77
C ARG A 558 7.43 2.50 -30.16
N VAL A 559 7.42 1.39 -29.41
CA VAL A 559 6.65 0.18 -29.76
C VAL A 559 5.33 0.09 -29.00
N LEU A 560 5.31 0.48 -27.73
CA LEU A 560 4.19 0.21 -26.83
C LEU A 560 3.33 1.43 -26.53
N TRP A 561 3.81 2.67 -26.74
CA TRP A 561 2.99 3.86 -26.52
C TRP A 561 2.05 4.11 -27.70
N ARG A 562 0.75 4.25 -27.41
CA ARG A 562 -0.29 4.55 -28.39
C ARG A 562 -0.78 6.00 -28.22
N PRO A 563 -0.20 6.98 -28.93
CA PRO A 563 -0.46 8.40 -28.68
C PRO A 563 -1.91 8.84 -28.96
N ALA A 564 -2.62 8.16 -29.87
CA ALA A 564 -4.01 8.48 -30.18
C ALA A 564 -4.99 8.01 -29.07
N GLN A 565 -4.62 6.97 -28.33
CA GLN A 565 -5.40 6.39 -27.24
C GLN A 565 -4.92 6.88 -25.86
N GLY A 566 -3.68 7.34 -25.75
CA GLY A 566 -3.12 7.83 -24.50
C GLY A 566 -2.72 6.72 -23.52
N GLU A 567 -2.25 5.58 -24.01
CA GLU A 567 -1.96 4.40 -23.21
C GLU A 567 -0.74 3.62 -23.70
N TYR A 568 -0.16 2.82 -22.81
CA TYR A 568 0.71 1.71 -23.17
C TYR A 568 -0.12 0.48 -23.50
N ARG A 569 0.13 -0.09 -24.69
CA ARG A 569 -0.53 -1.29 -25.18
C ARG A 569 0.31 -1.97 -26.27
N SER A 570 0.54 -3.26 -26.12
CA SER A 570 1.28 -4.07 -27.09
C SER A 570 0.59 -4.12 -28.46
N PRO A 571 1.37 -4.14 -29.56
CA PRO A 571 0.84 -4.46 -30.88
C PRO A 571 0.13 -5.82 -30.87
N GLY A 572 -1.09 -5.87 -31.42
CA GLY A 572 -1.91 -7.10 -31.46
C GLY A 572 -2.68 -7.42 -30.17
N TYR A 573 -2.48 -6.66 -29.07
CA TYR A 573 -3.24 -6.85 -27.85
C TYR A 573 -4.67 -6.31 -27.96
N GLY A 574 -5.66 -7.20 -27.82
CA GLY A 574 -7.09 -6.93 -28.05
C GLY A 574 -7.97 -6.79 -26.80
N GLY A 575 -7.43 -6.94 -25.60
CA GLY A 575 -8.19 -6.84 -24.33
C GLY A 575 -8.52 -5.40 -23.93
N ASP A 576 -9.15 -5.23 -22.77
CA ASP A 576 -9.29 -3.91 -22.13
C ASP A 576 -7.90 -3.32 -21.79
N THR A 577 -7.79 -2.01 -21.61
CA THR A 577 -6.50 -1.38 -21.30
C THR A 577 -5.99 -1.83 -19.94
N ASP A 578 -4.75 -2.29 -19.93
CA ASP A 578 -4.12 -2.83 -18.72
C ASP A 578 -3.56 -1.70 -17.83
N ASP A 579 -4.25 -1.40 -16.73
CA ASP A 579 -3.82 -0.41 -15.74
C ASP A 579 -2.52 -0.83 -15.04
N ARG A 580 -2.26 -2.15 -14.89
CA ARG A 580 -1.03 -2.67 -14.28
C ARG A 580 0.19 -2.30 -15.10
N GLY A 581 0.15 -2.57 -16.40
CA GLY A 581 1.24 -2.27 -17.34
C GLY A 581 1.53 -0.77 -17.43
N ASN A 582 0.47 0.05 -17.50
CA ASN A 582 0.58 1.50 -17.54
C ASN A 582 1.17 2.07 -16.24
N ALA A 583 0.75 1.55 -15.08
CA ALA A 583 1.32 1.94 -13.79
C ALA A 583 2.80 1.53 -13.67
N LEU A 584 3.16 0.29 -14.03
CA LEU A 584 4.55 -0.15 -13.95
C LEU A 584 5.47 0.58 -14.93
N ALA A 585 4.98 1.06 -16.08
CA ALA A 585 5.76 1.92 -16.96
C ALA A 585 6.19 3.23 -16.23
N VAL A 586 5.34 3.77 -15.37
CA VAL A 586 5.66 4.93 -14.51
C VAL A 586 6.65 4.54 -13.40
N VAL A 587 6.38 3.45 -12.68
CA VAL A 587 7.26 2.96 -11.59
C VAL A 587 8.67 2.64 -12.10
N ALA A 588 8.77 2.05 -13.30
CA ALA A 588 10.03 1.77 -13.96
C ALA A 588 10.77 3.02 -14.48
N GLY A 589 10.09 4.18 -14.54
CA GLY A 589 10.63 5.39 -15.15
C GLY A 589 10.78 5.29 -16.68
N LEU A 590 10.06 4.37 -17.32
CA LEU A 590 9.99 4.23 -18.79
C LEU A 590 8.97 5.20 -19.39
N ALA A 591 7.94 5.57 -18.62
CA ALA A 591 6.96 6.57 -19.01
C ALA A 591 7.54 7.99 -18.92
N ALA A 592 7.41 8.75 -20.02
CA ALA A 592 7.84 10.13 -20.06
C ALA A 592 6.85 11.03 -19.28
N PRO A 593 7.30 12.09 -18.57
CA PRO A 593 6.39 12.98 -17.84
C PRO A 593 5.26 13.59 -18.69
N SER A 594 5.48 13.76 -19.99
CA SER A 594 4.45 14.25 -20.92
C SER A 594 3.29 13.27 -21.13
N THR A 595 3.46 11.97 -20.85
CA THR A 595 2.40 10.96 -20.95
C THR A 595 1.61 10.81 -19.65
N TYR A 596 2.09 11.36 -18.53
CA TYR A 596 1.46 11.20 -17.21
C TYR A 596 -0.01 11.61 -17.17
N PRO A 597 -0.46 12.74 -17.74
CA PRO A 597 -1.88 13.10 -17.72
C PRO A 597 -2.77 12.04 -18.38
N ALA A 598 -2.31 11.42 -19.48
CA ALA A 598 -3.03 10.36 -20.16
C ALA A 598 -3.03 9.05 -19.35
N ILE A 599 -1.90 8.70 -18.73
CA ILE A 599 -1.80 7.53 -17.85
C ILE A 599 -2.70 7.69 -16.62
N VAL A 600 -2.78 8.88 -16.01
CA VAL A 600 -3.72 9.14 -14.91
C VAL A 600 -5.17 8.88 -15.34
N ASN A 601 -5.55 9.24 -16.56
CA ASN A 601 -6.87 8.90 -17.09
C ASN A 601 -7.06 7.39 -17.25
N VAL A 602 -6.06 6.67 -17.74
CA VAL A 602 -6.08 5.19 -17.80
C VAL A 602 -6.29 4.59 -16.41
N LEU A 603 -5.51 5.02 -15.41
CA LEU A 603 -5.61 4.52 -14.03
C LEU A 603 -6.90 4.95 -13.32
N GLY A 604 -7.59 5.98 -13.81
CA GLY A 604 -8.92 6.38 -13.35
C GLY A 604 -10.05 5.58 -13.99
N ALA A 605 -9.90 5.20 -15.27
CA ALA A 605 -10.92 4.52 -16.06
C ALA A 605 -10.88 2.99 -15.95
N HIS A 606 -9.70 2.41 -15.72
CA HIS A 606 -9.49 0.95 -15.70
C HIS A 606 -9.05 0.48 -14.31
N GLN A 607 -9.56 -0.68 -13.87
CA GLN A 607 -9.30 -1.25 -12.55
C GLN A 607 -9.04 -2.77 -12.62
N ASN A 608 -8.24 -3.20 -13.61
CA ASN A 608 -7.97 -4.61 -13.88
C ASN A 608 -6.98 -5.25 -12.88
N ALA A 609 -6.18 -4.44 -12.18
CA ALA A 609 -5.26 -4.92 -11.15
C ALA A 609 -5.95 -5.76 -10.07
N SER A 610 -5.28 -6.80 -9.57
CA SER A 610 -5.64 -7.41 -8.30
C SER A 610 -5.11 -6.58 -7.13
N PRO A 611 -5.45 -6.91 -5.86
CA PRO A 611 -4.84 -6.28 -4.70
C PRO A 611 -3.30 -6.26 -4.72
N TYR A 612 -2.66 -7.28 -5.31
CA TYR A 612 -1.21 -7.37 -5.43
C TYR A 612 -0.60 -6.22 -6.24
N LEU A 613 -1.07 -6.01 -7.49
CA LEU A 613 -0.53 -4.96 -8.36
C LEU A 613 -1.19 -3.59 -8.16
N GLU A 614 -2.30 -3.51 -7.43
CA GLU A 614 -2.88 -2.23 -6.99
C GLU A 614 -1.85 -1.38 -6.23
N PHE A 615 -0.95 -2.04 -5.49
CA PHE A 615 0.22 -1.41 -4.87
C PHE A 615 0.93 -0.44 -5.82
N TYR A 616 1.28 -0.92 -7.01
CA TYR A 616 2.06 -0.17 -7.99
C TYR A 616 1.22 0.85 -8.75
N VAL A 617 -0.09 0.62 -8.89
CA VAL A 617 -1.03 1.61 -9.42
C VAL A 617 -1.10 2.83 -8.50
N LEU A 618 -1.22 2.61 -7.19
CA LEU A 618 -1.20 3.69 -6.22
C LEU A 618 0.15 4.40 -6.18
N GLU A 619 1.27 3.66 -6.22
CA GLU A 619 2.62 4.22 -6.27
C GLU A 619 2.81 5.10 -7.52
N ALA A 620 2.33 4.65 -8.69
CA ALA A 620 2.39 5.40 -9.93
C ALA A 620 1.63 6.73 -9.86
N LEU A 621 0.42 6.75 -9.27
CA LEU A 621 -0.36 7.98 -9.10
C LEU A 621 0.38 9.04 -8.26
N TYR A 622 1.06 8.62 -7.19
CA TYR A 622 1.90 9.53 -6.40
C TYR A 622 3.20 9.94 -7.11
N LEU A 623 3.82 9.03 -7.89
CA LEU A 623 5.00 9.38 -8.70
C LEU A 623 4.67 10.43 -9.78
N MET A 624 3.45 10.41 -10.32
CA MET A 624 2.95 11.41 -11.26
C MET A 624 2.46 12.69 -10.58
N GLY A 625 2.53 12.80 -9.24
CA GLY A 625 2.07 13.97 -8.49
C GLY A 625 0.53 14.11 -8.43
N ASN A 626 -0.20 13.00 -8.46
CA ASN A 626 -1.67 12.95 -8.43
C ASN A 626 -2.20 12.28 -7.14
N PRO A 627 -1.92 12.83 -5.94
CA PRO A 627 -2.32 12.23 -4.67
C PRO A 627 -3.84 12.11 -4.52
N ALA A 628 -4.61 13.09 -5.02
CA ALA A 628 -6.08 13.04 -4.99
C ALA A 628 -6.66 11.87 -5.80
N ALA A 629 -6.02 11.50 -6.92
CA ALA A 629 -6.45 10.34 -7.72
C ALA A 629 -6.10 9.03 -6.99
N ALA A 630 -4.94 8.95 -6.33
CA ALA A 630 -4.59 7.81 -5.50
C ALA A 630 -5.58 7.63 -4.34
N GLU A 631 -5.93 8.72 -3.65
CA GLU A 631 -6.94 8.72 -2.58
C GLU A 631 -8.32 8.30 -3.07
N ALA A 632 -8.79 8.83 -4.20
CA ALA A 632 -10.06 8.45 -4.80
C ALA A 632 -10.09 6.95 -5.18
N ARG A 633 -8.99 6.45 -5.76
CA ARG A 633 -8.85 5.04 -6.11
C ARG A 633 -8.83 4.15 -4.87
N MET A 634 -8.09 4.52 -3.82
CA MET A 634 -8.12 3.82 -2.52
C MET A 634 -9.55 3.77 -1.96
N ARG A 635 -10.28 4.88 -1.95
CA ARG A 635 -11.68 4.90 -1.48
C ARG A 635 -12.58 3.96 -2.26
N SER A 636 -12.49 3.98 -3.59
CA SER A 636 -13.30 3.13 -4.45
C SER A 636 -12.99 1.64 -4.26
N ARG A 637 -11.70 1.27 -4.29
CA ARG A 637 -11.24 -0.12 -4.35
C ARG A 637 -11.27 -0.82 -2.99
N TYR A 638 -11.01 -0.08 -1.92
CA TYR A 638 -10.90 -0.62 -0.56
C TYR A 638 -12.17 -0.38 0.28
N ALA A 639 -13.22 0.26 -0.26
CA ALA A 639 -14.46 0.55 0.47
C ALA A 639 -15.01 -0.66 1.25
N SER A 640 -15.18 -1.79 0.57
CA SER A 640 -15.73 -3.02 1.16
C SER A 640 -14.85 -3.56 2.29
N GLN A 641 -13.53 -3.54 2.09
CA GLN A 641 -12.57 -4.02 3.07
C GLN A 641 -12.47 -3.11 4.29
N VAL A 642 -12.55 -1.78 4.10
CA VAL A 642 -12.53 -0.81 5.21
C VAL A 642 -13.82 -0.91 6.04
N SER A 643 -14.97 -1.05 5.39
CA SER A 643 -16.28 -1.18 6.04
C SER A 643 -16.54 -2.56 6.67
N ASP A 644 -15.84 -3.60 6.23
CA ASP A 644 -15.94 -4.92 6.85
C ASP A 644 -15.56 -4.85 8.34
N PRO A 645 -16.27 -5.53 9.24
CA PRO A 645 -15.93 -5.53 10.67
C PRO A 645 -14.66 -6.34 10.99
N GLY A 646 -14.10 -7.09 10.02
CA GLY A 646 -12.84 -7.80 10.18
C GLY A 646 -11.64 -6.86 10.31
N TYR A 647 -10.52 -7.40 10.79
CA TYR A 647 -9.34 -6.62 11.19
C TYR A 647 -8.24 -6.55 10.11
N THR A 648 -8.42 -7.24 8.99
CA THR A 648 -7.38 -7.51 7.99
C THR A 648 -7.87 -7.21 6.57
N LEU A 649 -6.93 -7.16 5.63
CA LEU A 649 -7.17 -7.00 4.20
C LEU A 649 -7.13 -8.37 3.50
N TRP A 650 -7.95 -8.51 2.46
CA TRP A 650 -8.23 -9.79 1.83
C TRP A 650 -7.26 -10.10 0.69
N GLU A 651 -7.21 -11.36 0.25
CA GLU A 651 -6.45 -11.79 -0.92
C GLU A 651 -7.02 -11.24 -2.23
N LEU A 652 -8.34 -11.22 -2.34
CA LEU A 652 -9.08 -10.78 -3.52
C LEU A 652 -9.99 -9.61 -3.16
N TRP A 653 -10.47 -8.87 -4.17
CA TRP A 653 -11.38 -7.74 -3.96
C TRP A 653 -12.72 -8.12 -3.31
N SER A 654 -13.13 -9.39 -3.41
CA SER A 654 -14.34 -9.93 -2.79
C SER A 654 -14.01 -10.98 -1.73
N LYS A 655 -14.65 -10.85 -0.57
CA LYS A 655 -14.55 -11.82 0.53
C LYS A 655 -15.29 -13.12 0.16
N GLY A 656 -14.71 -14.27 0.49
CA GLY A 656 -15.35 -15.59 0.35
C GLY A 656 -15.31 -16.20 -1.06
N GLY A 657 -14.61 -15.59 -2.03
CA GLY A 657 -14.46 -16.09 -3.41
C GLY A 657 -13.35 -17.13 -3.62
N GLY A 658 -12.94 -17.86 -2.58
CA GLY A 658 -11.75 -18.74 -2.59
C GLY A 658 -10.44 -18.04 -2.16
N GLY A 659 -10.45 -16.71 -2.06
CA GLY A 659 -9.38 -15.94 -1.43
C GLY A 659 -9.47 -15.96 0.11
N THR A 660 -8.33 -15.82 0.76
CA THR A 660 -8.20 -15.65 2.21
C THR A 660 -8.62 -14.24 2.66
N ASP A 661 -9.11 -14.12 3.88
CA ASP A 661 -9.49 -12.82 4.47
C ASP A 661 -8.33 -12.07 5.15
N ASN A 662 -7.11 -12.60 5.02
CA ASN A 662 -5.87 -12.02 5.52
C ASN A 662 -4.72 -12.35 4.58
N HIS A 663 -4.36 -11.40 3.71
CA HIS A 663 -3.31 -11.58 2.71
C HIS A 663 -2.42 -10.34 2.59
N ALA A 664 -1.11 -10.52 2.83
CA ALA A 664 -0.21 -9.39 3.01
C ALA A 664 -0.01 -8.55 1.75
N TRP A 665 -0.15 -9.11 0.55
CA TRP A 665 0.08 -8.35 -0.69
C TRP A 665 -0.84 -7.15 -0.92
N ASN A 666 -1.90 -7.01 -0.11
CA ASN A 666 -2.93 -5.98 -0.24
C ASN A 666 -2.62 -4.74 0.62
N GLY A 667 -1.45 -4.67 1.26
CA GLY A 667 -1.05 -3.55 2.11
C GLY A 667 -0.48 -2.33 1.39
N GLY A 668 -0.57 -2.24 0.05
CA GLY A 668 -0.09 -1.10 -0.73
C GLY A 668 -0.47 0.29 -0.22
N PRO A 669 -1.73 0.53 0.23
CA PRO A 669 -2.12 1.79 0.87
C PRO A 669 -1.23 2.22 2.04
N LEU A 670 -0.81 1.27 2.90
CA LEU A 670 0.06 1.57 4.05
C LEU A 670 1.38 2.17 3.60
N TYR A 671 1.99 1.57 2.58
CA TYR A 671 3.25 2.07 2.03
C TYR A 671 3.07 3.45 1.39
N VAL A 672 2.09 3.62 0.49
CA VAL A 672 1.97 4.90 -0.25
C VAL A 672 1.58 6.07 0.64
N LEU A 673 0.74 5.85 1.66
CA LEU A 673 0.38 6.86 2.64
C LEU A 673 1.61 7.33 3.45
N SER A 674 2.48 6.39 3.83
CA SER A 674 3.68 6.70 4.62
C SER A 674 4.81 7.30 3.76
N ALA A 675 5.09 6.68 2.60
CA ALA A 675 6.20 7.02 1.72
C ALA A 675 5.93 8.26 0.84
N TYR A 676 4.67 8.54 0.50
CA TYR A 676 4.31 9.63 -0.41
C TYR A 676 3.38 10.67 0.22
N ALA A 677 2.29 10.27 0.89
CA ALA A 677 1.39 11.26 1.50
C ALA A 677 2.10 12.03 2.64
N ALA A 678 2.76 11.31 3.55
CA ALA A 678 3.69 11.92 4.52
C ALA A 678 5.07 12.23 3.92
N GLY A 679 5.45 11.51 2.86
CA GLY A 679 6.60 11.87 2.02
C GLY A 679 7.97 11.41 2.54
N VAL A 680 8.02 10.48 3.49
CA VAL A 680 9.26 10.00 4.11
C VAL A 680 9.87 8.88 3.27
N ARG A 681 11.02 9.10 2.62
CA ARG A 681 11.72 8.06 1.83
C ARG A 681 13.23 8.16 1.92
N PRO A 682 13.97 7.04 2.00
CA PRO A 682 15.43 7.06 1.91
C PRO A 682 15.89 7.48 0.51
N THR A 683 16.89 8.35 0.44
CA THR A 683 17.56 8.76 -0.81
C THR A 683 18.98 8.21 -0.90
N GLN A 684 19.50 7.69 0.20
CA GLN A 684 20.75 6.92 0.31
C GLN A 684 20.52 5.68 1.18
N PRO A 685 21.34 4.62 1.02
CA PRO A 685 21.19 3.39 1.78
C PRO A 685 21.16 3.59 3.30
N GLY A 686 20.25 2.88 3.97
CA GLY A 686 20.13 2.86 5.43
C GLY A 686 19.80 4.22 6.03
N TYR A 687 19.02 5.04 5.31
CA TYR A 687 18.61 6.39 5.72
C TYR A 687 19.78 7.34 6.05
N ALA A 688 20.99 7.08 5.52
CA ALA A 688 22.12 8.01 5.66
C ALA A 688 21.75 9.40 5.15
N ALA A 689 20.98 9.45 4.06
CA ALA A 689 20.19 10.60 3.66
C ALA A 689 18.78 10.15 3.27
N TYR A 690 17.81 11.01 3.51
CA TYR A 690 16.40 10.77 3.21
C TYR A 690 15.70 12.07 2.87
N GLN A 691 14.45 11.98 2.42
CA GLN A 691 13.60 13.13 2.17
C GLN A 691 12.31 13.06 2.98
N VAL A 692 11.74 14.24 3.25
CA VAL A 692 10.37 14.44 3.72
C VAL A 692 9.71 15.42 2.76
N THR A 693 8.90 14.92 1.83
CA THR A 693 8.22 15.73 0.81
C THR A 693 6.74 15.35 0.75
N PRO A 694 5.89 15.90 1.65
CA PRO A 694 4.50 15.45 1.80
C PRO A 694 3.65 15.76 0.56
N GLN A 695 3.03 14.74 -0.02
CA GLN A 695 2.02 14.87 -1.08
C GLN A 695 0.61 14.73 -0.49
N VAL A 696 0.15 15.80 0.15
CA VAL A 696 -0.98 15.74 1.11
C VAL A 696 -2.36 15.52 0.51
N GLY A 697 -2.56 15.68 -0.80
CA GLY A 697 -3.87 15.48 -1.45
C GLY A 697 -5.05 16.07 -0.65
N GLY A 698 -5.94 15.21 -0.16
CA GLY A 698 -7.11 15.58 0.64
C GLY A 698 -6.85 15.81 2.15
N PHE A 699 -5.65 15.54 2.64
CA PHE A 699 -5.31 15.63 4.06
C PHE A 699 -5.07 17.08 4.51
N SER A 700 -5.74 17.44 5.61
CA SER A 700 -5.50 18.69 6.35
C SER A 700 -4.64 18.47 7.60
N SER A 701 -4.54 17.23 8.08
CA SER A 701 -3.58 16.85 9.11
C SER A 701 -3.04 15.44 8.90
N LEU A 702 -1.75 15.24 9.20
CA LEU A 702 -1.06 13.95 9.24
C LEU A 702 -0.17 13.89 10.49
N ASP A 703 -0.10 12.71 11.12
CA ASP A 703 0.83 12.35 12.18
C ASP A 703 1.34 10.95 11.89
N VAL A 704 2.63 10.84 11.55
CA VAL A 704 3.24 9.63 11.00
C VAL A 704 4.59 9.39 11.63
N ALA A 705 4.80 8.18 12.16
CA ALA A 705 6.10 7.71 12.64
C ALA A 705 6.65 6.64 11.69
N VAL A 706 7.88 6.82 11.23
CA VAL A 706 8.58 5.88 10.34
C VAL A 706 9.81 5.31 11.05
N PRO A 707 9.79 4.04 11.46
CA PRO A 707 10.94 3.39 12.08
C PRO A 707 12.06 3.17 11.05
N THR A 708 13.29 3.52 11.39
CA THR A 708 14.46 3.31 10.50
C THR A 708 15.65 2.73 11.25
N VAL A 709 16.66 2.27 10.51
CA VAL A 709 17.95 1.82 11.07
C VAL A 709 18.75 2.91 11.79
N LYS A 710 18.33 4.18 11.67
CA LYS A 710 18.95 5.32 12.36
C LYS A 710 18.13 5.82 13.56
N GLY A 711 16.94 5.28 13.77
CA GLY A 711 15.94 5.78 14.71
C GLY A 711 14.64 6.18 14.01
N THR A 712 13.59 6.46 14.77
CA THR A 712 12.30 6.87 14.22
C THR A 712 12.39 8.27 13.62
N ILE A 713 11.74 8.46 12.47
CA ILE A 713 11.45 9.77 11.86
C ILE A 713 9.98 10.07 12.12
N ASP A 714 9.70 11.12 12.89
CA ASP A 714 8.33 11.59 13.12
C ASP A 714 8.01 12.76 12.20
N VAL A 715 6.84 12.72 11.55
CA VAL A 715 6.33 13.78 10.68
C VAL A 715 4.93 14.15 11.12
N GLU A 716 4.75 15.41 11.50
CA GLU A 716 3.44 16.00 11.75
C GLU A 716 3.20 17.12 10.75
N LEU A 717 2.06 17.08 10.08
CA LEU A 717 1.59 18.14 9.19
C LEU A 717 0.24 18.64 9.66
N SER A 718 0.06 19.95 9.70
CA SER A 718 -1.23 20.58 10.01
C SER A 718 -1.49 21.76 9.09
N ARG A 719 -2.71 21.83 8.57
CA ARG A 719 -3.18 22.89 7.69
C ARG A 719 -4.49 23.48 8.23
N PRO A 720 -4.43 24.34 9.25
CA PRO A 720 -5.63 24.90 9.87
C PRO A 720 -6.41 25.84 8.95
N SER A 721 -5.80 26.38 7.88
CA SER A 721 -6.49 27.27 6.94
C SER A 721 -5.84 27.29 5.56
N GLY A 722 -6.48 27.98 4.60
CA GLY A 722 -5.95 28.13 3.24
C GLY A 722 -4.66 28.96 3.19
N THR A 723 -4.39 29.73 4.25
CA THR A 723 -3.29 30.70 4.33
C THR A 723 -2.21 30.29 5.33
N GLN A 724 -2.37 29.16 6.03
CA GLN A 724 -1.45 28.71 7.08
C GLN A 724 -1.28 27.19 7.06
N ALA A 725 -0.05 26.75 7.19
CA ALA A 725 0.31 25.36 7.45
C ALA A 725 1.48 25.27 8.46
N SER A 726 1.74 24.05 8.90
CA SER A 726 2.94 23.70 9.65
C SER A 726 3.39 22.29 9.30
N LEU A 727 4.71 22.08 9.26
CA LEU A 727 5.35 20.79 9.08
C LEU A 727 6.42 20.62 10.17
N LYS A 728 6.25 19.63 11.04
CA LYS A 728 7.26 19.21 12.01
C LYS A 728 7.92 17.92 11.54
N VAL A 729 9.24 17.87 11.63
CA VAL A 729 10.07 16.70 11.35
C VAL A 729 11.01 16.45 12.51
N VAL A 730 10.98 15.25 13.09
CA VAL A 730 11.99 14.77 14.03
C VAL A 730 12.97 13.88 13.26
N SER A 731 14.21 14.35 13.12
CA SER A 731 15.26 13.70 12.35
C SER A 731 16.27 13.03 13.29
N PRO A 732 16.48 11.71 13.19
CA PRO A 732 17.37 10.99 14.10
C PRO A 732 18.84 11.24 13.79
N ALA A 733 19.71 10.96 14.77
CA ALA A 733 21.15 11.16 14.66
C ALA A 733 21.77 10.35 13.50
N GLY A 734 22.84 10.89 12.90
CA GLY A 734 23.57 10.21 11.81
C GLY A 734 22.82 10.19 10.47
N THR A 735 21.87 11.11 10.27
CA THR A 735 21.11 11.29 9.03
C THR A 735 21.29 12.68 8.43
N THR A 736 20.86 12.86 7.18
CA THR A 736 20.67 14.17 6.55
C THR A 736 19.32 14.17 5.84
N ALA A 737 18.46 15.13 6.15
CA ALA A 737 17.12 15.21 5.57
C ALA A 737 17.05 16.27 4.46
N SER A 738 16.43 15.95 3.34
CA SER A 738 15.92 16.93 2.38
C SER A 738 14.44 17.14 2.66
N ILE A 739 14.07 18.28 3.25
CA ILE A 739 12.71 18.59 3.67
C ILE A 739 12.08 19.52 2.63
N GLY A 740 11.09 19.02 1.91
CA GLY A 740 10.24 19.80 1.01
C GLY A 740 9.07 20.39 1.78
N VAL A 741 9.17 21.67 2.14
CA VAL A 741 8.11 22.41 2.83
C VAL A 741 7.04 22.80 1.79
N PRO A 742 5.78 22.33 1.92
CA PRO A 742 4.78 22.45 0.87
C PRO A 742 4.23 23.88 0.76
N LYS A 743 4.09 24.38 -0.48
CA LYS A 743 3.48 25.67 -0.79
C LYS A 743 1.95 25.60 -0.76
N LEU A 744 1.36 24.42 -0.99
CA LEU A 744 -0.09 24.17 -0.87
C LEU A 744 -0.99 25.15 -1.66
N GLY A 745 -0.52 25.59 -2.83
CA GLY A 745 -1.20 26.57 -3.68
C GLY A 745 -1.14 28.01 -3.16
N MET A 746 -0.44 28.27 -2.05
CA MET A 746 -0.25 29.62 -1.54
C MET A 746 0.71 30.43 -2.43
N SER A 747 0.37 31.68 -2.65
CA SER A 747 1.22 32.72 -3.22
C SER A 747 1.92 33.50 -2.10
N ALA A 748 3.04 34.17 -2.45
CA ALA A 748 3.83 34.97 -1.51
C ALA A 748 4.22 34.22 -0.22
N VAL A 749 4.53 32.93 -0.33
CA VAL A 749 4.82 32.06 0.82
C VAL A 749 6.00 32.61 1.62
N THR A 750 5.75 32.74 2.93
CA THR A 750 6.76 32.99 3.95
C THR A 750 6.89 31.72 4.79
N ILE A 751 8.12 31.27 5.00
CA ILE A 751 8.43 30.06 5.77
C ILE A 751 9.30 30.45 6.96
N THR A 752 8.84 30.05 8.14
CA THR A 752 9.63 30.05 9.37
C THR A 752 10.17 28.65 9.63
N ALA A 753 11.37 28.55 10.22
CA ALA A 753 11.93 27.32 10.76
C ALA A 753 12.34 27.57 12.21
N ASN A 754 11.80 26.79 13.15
CA ASN A 754 12.01 26.96 14.60
C ASN A 754 11.81 28.41 15.07
N GLY A 755 10.77 29.08 14.54
CA GLY A 755 10.41 30.47 14.86
C GLY A 755 11.18 31.55 14.10
N THR A 756 12.18 31.21 13.28
CA THR A 756 12.96 32.18 12.48
C THR A 756 12.53 32.15 11.02
N THR A 757 12.22 33.30 10.41
CA THR A 757 11.92 33.37 8.97
C THR A 757 13.15 32.99 8.15
N VAL A 758 13.02 31.99 7.28
CA VAL A 758 14.11 31.47 6.45
C VAL A 758 13.86 31.65 4.95
N TYR A 759 12.61 31.89 4.54
CA TYR A 759 12.23 32.10 3.14
C TYR A 759 11.08 33.10 3.04
N THR A 760 11.20 34.08 2.14
CA THR A 760 10.18 35.10 1.89
C THR A 760 10.20 35.49 0.42
N GLY A 761 9.03 35.64 -0.21
CA GLY A 761 8.91 36.30 -1.51
C GLY A 761 9.72 35.65 -2.64
N GLY A 762 9.92 34.33 -2.59
CA GLY A 762 10.66 33.60 -3.63
C GLY A 762 12.16 33.38 -3.36
N ALA A 763 12.69 33.89 -2.24
CA ALA A 763 14.11 33.82 -1.94
C ALA A 763 14.38 33.43 -0.47
N PRO A 764 15.53 32.79 -0.18
CA PRO A 764 15.98 32.60 1.20
C PRO A 764 16.30 33.96 1.82
N THR A 765 15.85 34.20 3.06
CA THR A 765 15.95 35.52 3.73
C THR A 765 16.55 35.49 5.14
N GLY A 766 16.78 34.29 5.71
CA GLY A 766 17.38 34.11 7.03
C GLY A 766 18.15 32.79 7.11
N SER A 767 18.76 32.51 8.26
CA SER A 767 19.52 31.28 8.50
C SER A 767 19.27 30.72 9.90
N VAL A 768 19.24 29.39 10.00
CA VAL A 768 19.17 28.65 11.26
C VAL A 768 20.29 27.61 11.22
N ALA A 769 21.07 27.49 12.30
CA ALA A 769 22.19 26.55 12.34
C ALA A 769 21.71 25.11 12.09
N GLY A 770 22.35 24.39 11.16
CA GLY A 770 21.95 23.04 10.77
C GLY A 770 20.87 22.97 9.68
N LEU A 771 20.41 24.11 9.15
CA LEU A 771 19.46 24.18 8.03
C LEU A 771 20.05 24.99 6.88
N ALA A 772 19.97 24.45 5.67
CA ALA A 772 20.42 25.13 4.45
C ALA A 772 19.32 25.10 3.38
N TYR A 773 19.05 26.25 2.77
CA TYR A 773 18.19 26.31 1.59
C TYR A 773 18.83 25.53 0.43
N GLN A 774 18.05 24.66 -0.21
CA GLN A 774 18.49 23.84 -1.33
C GLN A 774 17.94 24.36 -2.66
N SER A 775 16.61 24.45 -2.78
CA SER A 775 15.93 24.87 -4.01
C SER A 775 14.45 25.19 -3.75
N SER A 776 13.73 25.63 -4.78
CA SER A 776 12.28 25.72 -4.76
C SER A 776 11.70 25.40 -6.14
N ASP A 777 10.53 24.76 -6.16
CA ASP A 777 9.76 24.48 -7.38
C ASP A 777 8.31 25.00 -7.24
N ALA A 778 7.40 24.64 -8.14
CA ALA A 778 6.01 25.10 -8.06
C ALA A 778 5.28 24.67 -6.78
N ASN A 779 5.68 23.56 -6.16
CA ASN A 779 4.95 22.90 -5.08
C ASN A 779 5.66 23.01 -3.72
N PHE A 780 6.99 23.15 -3.70
CA PHE A 780 7.79 23.05 -2.47
C PHE A 780 8.91 24.10 -2.40
N VAL A 781 9.35 24.36 -1.17
CA VAL A 781 10.66 24.95 -0.86
C VAL A 781 11.48 23.89 -0.12
N TYR A 782 12.64 23.54 -0.67
CA TYR A 782 13.49 22.48 -0.16
C TYR A 782 14.60 23.02 0.73
N PHE A 783 14.79 22.35 1.86
CA PHE A 783 15.89 22.59 2.78
C PHE A 783 16.65 21.30 3.07
N THR A 784 17.98 21.37 3.12
CA THR A 784 18.80 20.33 3.73
C THR A 784 18.89 20.59 5.23
N ALA A 785 18.59 19.58 6.04
CA ALA A 785 18.51 19.67 7.49
C ALA A 785 19.39 18.62 8.17
N ALA A 786 20.14 19.04 9.19
CA ALA A 786 20.87 18.18 10.11
C ALA A 786 19.91 17.44 11.06
N PRO A 787 20.36 16.39 11.78
CA PRO A 787 19.54 15.73 12.81
C PRO A 787 19.01 16.71 13.86
N GLY A 788 17.79 16.45 14.36
CA GLY A 788 17.10 17.30 15.32
C GLY A 788 15.62 17.47 15.02
N THR A 789 14.96 18.35 15.77
CA THR A 789 13.56 18.71 15.55
C THR A 789 13.46 20.00 14.74
N TRP A 790 12.76 19.92 13.62
CA TRP A 790 12.50 21.04 12.72
C TRP A 790 11.02 21.32 12.66
N ILE A 791 10.61 22.52 13.03
CA ILE A 791 9.23 22.99 12.95
C ILE A 791 9.19 24.09 11.91
N PHE A 792 8.57 23.80 10.77
CA PHE A 792 8.29 24.77 9.73
C PHE A 792 6.88 25.32 9.91
N GLY A 793 6.75 26.63 9.77
CA GLY A 793 5.45 27.31 9.69
C GLY A 793 5.35 28.09 8.40
N GLU A 794 4.33 27.80 7.61
CA GLU A 794 4.08 28.42 6.31
C GLU A 794 2.90 29.38 6.41
N THR A 795 3.09 30.60 5.91
CA THR A 795 2.00 31.57 5.73
C THR A 795 2.01 32.08 4.30
N GLY A 796 0.84 32.34 3.73
CA GLY A 796 0.72 32.91 2.40
C GLY A 796 -0.71 33.30 2.05
N THR A 797 -0.94 33.65 0.79
CA THR A 797 -2.27 34.06 0.30
C THR A 797 -2.82 33.11 -0.75
N GLY A 798 -4.14 32.92 -0.77
CA GLY A 798 -4.83 32.20 -1.85
C GLY A 798 -4.66 30.68 -1.88
N GLY A 799 -4.10 30.06 -0.83
CA GLY A 799 -4.09 28.61 -0.73
C GLY A 799 -5.48 28.05 -0.38
N THR A 800 -5.72 26.79 -0.73
CA THR A 800 -7.02 26.10 -0.62
C THR A 800 -6.97 24.92 0.35
N VAL A 801 -7.74 24.92 1.45
CA VAL A 801 -7.83 23.71 2.30
C VAL A 801 -8.68 22.65 1.57
N PRO A 802 -8.24 21.38 1.47
CA PRO A 802 -9.09 20.32 0.93
C PRO A 802 -10.40 20.21 1.72
N GLY A 803 -11.53 20.15 1.03
CA GLY A 803 -12.88 20.17 1.63
C GLY A 803 -13.47 21.56 1.90
N ALA A 804 -12.70 22.65 1.77
CA ALA A 804 -13.20 24.02 2.01
C ALA A 804 -13.95 24.65 0.81
N GLY A 805 -14.53 23.85 -0.08
CA GLY A 805 -15.11 24.30 -1.35
C GLY A 805 -16.52 23.79 -1.67
N ASN A 806 -17.20 23.09 -0.75
CA ASN A 806 -18.60 22.72 -0.90
C ASN A 806 -19.41 23.22 0.32
N ILE A 807 -20.04 24.38 0.20
CA ILE A 807 -20.85 24.94 1.30
C ILE A 807 -22.16 24.18 1.52
N ALA A 808 -22.56 23.30 0.60
CA ALA A 808 -23.69 22.39 0.76
C ALA A 808 -23.33 21.11 1.53
N GLN A 809 -22.06 20.80 1.77
CA GLN A 809 -21.67 19.55 2.42
C GLN A 809 -22.25 19.45 3.85
N GLY A 810 -22.90 18.32 4.13
CA GLY A 810 -23.58 18.00 5.38
C GLY A 810 -24.84 18.81 5.65
N LYS A 811 -25.35 19.57 4.66
CA LYS A 811 -26.49 20.46 4.85
C LYS A 811 -27.83 19.73 4.72
N PRO A 812 -28.89 20.18 5.41
CA PRO A 812 -30.20 19.56 5.29
C PRO A 812 -30.74 19.61 3.86
N VAL A 813 -31.30 18.49 3.41
CA VAL A 813 -31.90 18.32 2.09
C VAL A 813 -33.39 18.01 2.23
N THR A 814 -34.22 18.70 1.45
CA THR A 814 -35.67 18.46 1.34
C THR A 814 -36.07 18.19 -0.12
N SER A 815 -37.19 17.51 -0.34
CA SER A 815 -37.70 17.21 -1.69
C SER A 815 -39.21 16.98 -1.64
N ASN A 816 -39.91 17.07 -2.77
CA ASN A 816 -41.34 16.69 -2.83
C ASN A 816 -41.58 15.18 -2.81
N ASN A 817 -40.59 14.38 -3.21
CA ASN A 817 -40.63 12.92 -3.09
C ASN A 817 -39.20 12.37 -2.94
N SER A 818 -39.05 11.16 -2.43
CA SER A 818 -37.75 10.46 -2.41
C SER A 818 -37.97 9.00 -2.05
N LEU A 819 -37.22 8.11 -2.68
CA LEU A 819 -37.09 6.73 -2.21
C LEU A 819 -35.99 6.67 -1.15
N GLU A 820 -36.37 6.33 0.07
CA GLU A 820 -35.48 6.24 1.24
C GLU A 820 -35.26 4.76 1.57
N ASN A 821 -34.00 4.30 1.54
CA ASN A 821 -33.62 2.93 1.90
C ASN A 821 -32.13 2.85 2.30
N SER A 822 -31.57 1.64 2.33
CA SER A 822 -30.15 1.43 2.66
C SER A 822 -29.18 2.09 1.68
N ASP A 823 -29.58 2.34 0.43
CA ASP A 823 -28.75 2.88 -0.66
C ASP A 823 -29.09 4.32 -1.05
N TRP A 824 -30.32 4.76 -0.84
CA TRP A 824 -30.81 6.07 -1.25
C TRP A 824 -31.38 6.89 -0.10
N GLY A 825 -31.20 8.21 -0.16
CA GLY A 825 -31.90 9.11 0.75
C GLY A 825 -31.53 10.58 0.60
N ARG A 826 -32.36 11.49 1.12
CA ARG A 826 -32.15 12.94 1.00
C ARG A 826 -30.81 13.41 1.54
N ALA A 827 -30.44 12.97 2.74
CA ALA A 827 -29.20 13.40 3.41
C ALA A 827 -27.94 13.04 2.61
N ARG A 828 -28.03 12.03 1.74
CA ARG A 828 -26.91 11.53 0.93
C ARG A 828 -26.60 12.39 -0.29
N LEU A 829 -27.51 13.30 -0.64
CA LEU A 829 -27.25 14.25 -1.73
C LEU A 829 -26.14 15.26 -1.37
N THR A 830 -25.84 15.44 -0.09
CA THR A 830 -24.84 16.41 0.37
C THR A 830 -23.82 15.80 1.33
N ASP A 831 -23.68 14.47 1.34
CA ASP A 831 -22.86 13.79 2.34
C ASP A 831 -21.35 13.84 2.02
N GLY A 832 -20.98 14.40 0.86
CA GLY A 832 -19.61 14.50 0.38
C GLY A 832 -19.16 13.28 -0.43
N THR A 833 -20.05 12.33 -0.69
CA THR A 833 -19.80 11.15 -1.52
C THR A 833 -20.11 11.50 -2.98
N LEU A 834 -19.06 11.85 -3.71
CA LEU A 834 -19.20 12.40 -5.08
C LEU A 834 -19.67 11.38 -6.14
N ASN A 835 -19.74 10.09 -5.81
CA ASN A 835 -20.09 8.99 -6.70
C ASN A 835 -21.13 8.11 -6.02
N SER A 836 -22.03 7.50 -6.81
CA SER A 836 -22.99 6.54 -6.25
C SER A 836 -22.28 5.26 -5.83
N VAL A 837 -22.33 4.94 -4.53
CA VAL A 837 -21.77 3.69 -3.95
C VAL A 837 -22.82 2.98 -3.11
N ALA A 838 -22.69 1.68 -2.89
CA ALA A 838 -23.58 0.95 -1.98
C ALA A 838 -23.55 1.59 -0.59
N GLY A 839 -24.70 1.78 0.04
CA GLY A 839 -24.80 2.50 1.31
C GLY A 839 -24.78 4.03 1.20
N SER A 840 -24.42 4.59 0.04
CA SER A 840 -24.66 6.01 -0.30
C SER A 840 -24.65 6.25 -1.82
N ARG A 841 -25.76 5.93 -2.49
CA ARG A 841 -25.93 6.15 -3.93
C ARG A 841 -26.32 7.60 -4.26
N GLY A 842 -26.63 8.40 -3.24
CA GLY A 842 -27.10 9.78 -3.34
C GLY A 842 -28.61 9.91 -3.15
N TYR A 843 -29.21 10.84 -3.90
CA TYR A 843 -30.66 11.07 -3.92
C TYR A 843 -31.32 10.44 -5.13
N THR A 844 -32.49 9.87 -4.91
CA THR A 844 -33.40 9.47 -5.98
C THR A 844 -34.84 9.84 -5.63
N SER A 845 -35.60 10.27 -6.63
CA SER A 845 -37.05 10.45 -6.55
C SER A 845 -37.79 9.10 -6.58
N ASP A 846 -39.10 9.13 -6.32
CA ASP A 846 -40.01 8.06 -6.75
C ASP A 846 -40.05 7.98 -8.29
N TYR A 847 -40.47 6.82 -8.83
CA TYR A 847 -40.51 6.60 -10.28
C TYR A 847 -41.78 7.15 -10.92
N THR A 848 -41.66 7.45 -12.22
CA THR A 848 -42.78 7.66 -13.14
C THR A 848 -42.54 6.86 -14.42
N LEU A 849 -43.61 6.59 -15.17
CA LEU A 849 -43.56 5.92 -16.48
C LEU A 849 -43.40 6.89 -17.64
N ASN A 850 -43.47 8.21 -17.38
CA ASN A 850 -43.32 9.25 -18.38
C ASN A 850 -42.12 10.16 -18.01
N PRO A 851 -41.12 10.36 -18.89
CA PRO A 851 -40.03 11.30 -18.64
C PRO A 851 -40.51 12.74 -18.53
N ASP A 852 -41.62 13.11 -19.17
CA ASP A 852 -42.21 14.46 -19.04
C ASP A 852 -43.01 14.56 -17.74
N VAL A 853 -42.49 15.37 -16.82
CA VAL A 853 -43.07 15.66 -15.51
C VAL A 853 -43.44 17.15 -15.39
N SER A 854 -43.62 17.86 -16.50
CA SER A 854 -43.92 19.30 -16.51
C SER A 854 -45.21 19.65 -15.77
N GLY A 855 -46.22 18.77 -15.79
CA GLY A 855 -47.47 18.93 -15.04
C GLY A 855 -47.35 18.69 -13.53
N ALA A 856 -46.29 17.99 -13.08
CA ALA A 856 -46.00 17.72 -11.67
C ALA A 856 -44.48 17.61 -11.44
N PRO A 857 -43.75 18.74 -11.44
CA PRO A 857 -42.28 18.73 -11.44
C PRO A 857 -41.68 18.05 -10.21
N VAL A 858 -40.57 17.33 -10.40
CA VAL A 858 -39.79 16.72 -9.32
C VAL A 858 -38.75 17.71 -8.84
N TRP A 859 -38.63 17.95 -7.54
CA TRP A 859 -37.63 18.88 -7.01
C TRP A 859 -36.91 18.37 -5.77
N VAL A 860 -35.64 18.78 -5.66
CA VAL A 860 -34.79 18.60 -4.48
C VAL A 860 -34.12 19.92 -4.12
N GLU A 861 -33.96 20.16 -2.82
CA GLU A 861 -33.56 21.45 -2.27
C GLU A 861 -32.58 21.28 -1.12
N VAL A 862 -31.57 22.14 -1.06
CA VAL A 862 -30.60 22.22 0.03
C VAL A 862 -30.82 23.49 0.84
N ASP A 863 -30.83 23.37 2.17
CA ASP A 863 -30.78 24.50 3.11
C ASP A 863 -29.33 24.77 3.55
N LEU A 864 -28.72 25.83 3.03
CA LEU A 864 -27.33 26.21 3.34
C LEU A 864 -27.13 26.65 4.80
N GLY A 865 -28.21 26.91 5.53
CA GLY A 865 -28.24 27.32 6.94
C GLY A 865 -28.25 28.82 7.16
N ALA A 866 -27.78 29.62 6.19
CA ALA A 866 -27.80 31.08 6.21
C ALA A 866 -27.83 31.66 4.79
N ASP A 867 -28.27 32.92 4.66
CA ASP A 867 -28.20 33.65 3.40
C ASP A 867 -26.75 33.86 2.97
N THR A 868 -26.37 33.20 1.89
CA THR A 868 -25.02 33.15 1.34
C THR A 868 -25.06 33.69 -0.09
N ASP A 869 -23.98 34.34 -0.55
CA ASP A 869 -23.87 34.76 -1.95
C ASP A 869 -23.45 33.55 -2.79
N LEU A 870 -24.21 33.27 -3.86
CA LEU A 870 -24.09 32.05 -4.67
C LEU A 870 -24.12 32.41 -6.15
N ASP A 871 -23.27 31.80 -6.97
CA ASP A 871 -23.30 31.99 -8.43
C ASP A 871 -23.14 30.71 -9.23
N ALA A 872 -23.05 29.55 -8.56
CA ALA A 872 -23.05 28.27 -9.25
C ALA A 872 -23.61 27.15 -8.37
N LEU A 873 -24.01 26.07 -9.05
CA LEU A 873 -24.43 24.80 -8.47
C LEU A 873 -23.75 23.67 -9.26
N ARG A 874 -23.21 22.66 -8.59
CA ARG A 874 -22.62 21.49 -9.23
C ARG A 874 -23.44 20.24 -8.91
N LEU A 875 -23.84 19.50 -9.95
CA LEU A 875 -24.59 18.25 -9.85
C LEU A 875 -23.69 17.09 -10.24
N PHE A 876 -23.61 16.09 -9.37
CA PHE A 876 -22.85 14.87 -9.61
C PHE A 876 -23.81 13.77 -10.10
N PRO A 877 -23.56 13.19 -11.28
CA PRO A 877 -24.40 12.16 -11.85
C PRO A 877 -24.37 10.87 -11.02
N ARG A 878 -25.41 10.04 -11.15
CA ARG A 878 -25.38 8.66 -10.67
C ARG A 878 -24.30 7.86 -11.43
N THR A 879 -23.48 7.08 -10.72
CA THR A 879 -22.30 6.40 -11.30
C THR A 879 -22.23 4.89 -11.09
N ASP A 880 -23.09 4.29 -10.27
CA ASP A 880 -23.06 2.85 -9.95
C ASP A 880 -23.63 1.97 -11.06
N THR A 881 -24.34 2.56 -12.02
CA THR A 881 -24.95 1.85 -13.14
C THR A 881 -25.09 2.78 -14.34
N THR A 882 -25.34 2.19 -15.51
CA THR A 882 -25.56 2.93 -16.75
C THR A 882 -27.06 3.14 -17.01
N ALA A 883 -27.38 4.12 -17.86
CA ALA A 883 -28.71 4.24 -18.45
C ALA A 883 -28.96 3.15 -19.49
N THR A 884 -30.23 2.83 -19.71
CA THR A 884 -30.65 2.00 -20.84
C THR A 884 -30.27 2.70 -22.15
N GLY A 885 -29.30 2.13 -22.88
CA GLY A 885 -28.71 2.74 -24.09
C GLY A 885 -27.34 3.41 -23.89
N GLY A 886 -26.76 3.34 -22.68
CA GLY A 886 -25.46 3.94 -22.34
C GLY A 886 -25.57 5.33 -21.71
N GLY A 887 -24.53 5.73 -20.98
CA GLY A 887 -24.47 7.01 -20.26
C GLY A 887 -25.03 6.95 -18.83
N THR A 888 -25.30 8.12 -18.23
CA THR A 888 -25.81 8.29 -16.87
C THR A 888 -27.33 8.16 -16.80
N PRO A 889 -27.86 7.36 -15.87
CA PRO A 889 -29.29 7.27 -15.62
C PRO A 889 -29.81 8.40 -14.72
N GLY A 890 -31.08 8.79 -14.93
CA GLY A 890 -31.83 9.66 -14.03
C GLY A 890 -31.35 11.11 -13.89
N PHE A 891 -30.33 11.54 -14.64
CA PHE A 891 -29.88 12.93 -14.64
C PHE A 891 -30.90 13.84 -15.36
N PRO A 892 -31.29 15.00 -14.81
CA PRO A 892 -32.40 15.78 -15.36
C PRO A 892 -32.09 16.36 -16.76
N VAL A 893 -33.08 16.32 -17.66
CA VAL A 893 -32.95 16.80 -19.06
C VAL A 893 -33.42 18.25 -19.18
N ASP A 894 -34.63 18.53 -18.67
CA ASP A 894 -35.20 19.88 -18.60
C ASP A 894 -35.44 20.21 -17.13
N PHE A 895 -34.81 21.27 -16.62
CA PHE A 895 -34.93 21.66 -15.21
C PHE A 895 -34.60 23.15 -14.99
N THR A 896 -35.03 23.65 -13.83
CA THR A 896 -34.66 24.98 -13.35
C THR A 896 -33.86 24.88 -12.06
N ILE A 897 -32.93 25.82 -11.88
CA ILE A 897 -32.27 26.09 -10.61
C ILE A 897 -32.95 27.32 -10.04
N GLN A 898 -33.44 27.19 -8.82
CA GLN A 898 -34.20 28.22 -8.12
C GLN A 898 -33.53 28.56 -6.79
N ALA A 899 -33.54 29.83 -6.44
CA ALA A 899 -32.95 30.34 -5.21
C ALA A 899 -33.98 31.10 -4.37
N ARG A 900 -33.87 31.01 -3.04
CA ARG A 900 -34.72 31.76 -2.10
C ARG A 900 -33.93 32.18 -0.87
N ALA A 901 -33.98 33.47 -0.54
CA ALA A 901 -33.43 34.01 0.71
C ALA A 901 -34.31 33.67 1.92
N ASN A 902 -33.74 33.70 3.11
CA ASN A 902 -34.46 33.47 4.35
C ASN A 902 -35.58 34.52 4.53
N GLY A 903 -36.82 34.08 4.75
CA GLY A 903 -37.98 34.97 4.89
C GLY A 903 -38.63 35.46 3.58
N ALA A 904 -38.09 35.12 2.41
CA ALA A 904 -38.74 35.44 1.13
C ALA A 904 -39.95 34.54 0.85
N GLY A 905 -41.05 35.12 0.32
CA GLY A 905 -42.32 34.43 0.09
C GLY A 905 -42.37 33.53 -1.16
N SER A 906 -41.40 33.65 -2.08
CA SER A 906 -41.36 32.88 -3.33
C SER A 906 -39.92 32.58 -3.76
N TYR A 907 -39.76 31.54 -4.59
CA TYR A 907 -38.48 31.22 -5.25
C TYR A 907 -38.28 32.07 -6.49
N THR A 908 -37.03 32.41 -6.79
CA THR A 908 -36.62 33.04 -8.05
C THR A 908 -35.84 32.01 -8.88
N THR A 909 -36.22 31.80 -10.14
CA THR A 909 -35.41 30.98 -11.06
C THR A 909 -34.13 31.72 -11.43
N VAL A 910 -32.99 31.17 -11.02
CA VAL A 910 -31.66 31.73 -11.32
C VAL A 910 -31.04 31.12 -12.57
N ARG A 911 -31.49 29.93 -12.99
CA ARG A 911 -31.13 29.32 -14.28
C ARG A 911 -32.20 28.37 -14.79
N THR A 912 -32.37 28.32 -16.10
CA THR A 912 -33.15 27.31 -16.81
C THR A 912 -32.21 26.49 -17.70
N VAL A 913 -32.37 25.17 -17.69
CA VAL A 913 -31.64 24.23 -18.54
C VAL A 913 -32.66 23.41 -19.32
N THR A 914 -32.50 23.36 -20.63
CA THR A 914 -33.36 22.61 -21.56
C THR A 914 -32.48 21.73 -22.44
N GLY A 915 -32.85 20.47 -22.60
CA GLY A 915 -32.13 19.53 -23.45
C GLY A 915 -30.72 19.18 -22.95
N GLN A 916 -30.52 19.10 -21.64
CA GLN A 916 -29.23 18.70 -21.06
C GLN A 916 -28.77 17.37 -21.66
N ALA A 917 -27.58 17.39 -22.28
CA ALA A 917 -26.94 16.19 -22.79
C ALA A 917 -26.59 15.23 -21.65
N ASN A 918 -26.59 13.94 -21.92
CA ASN A 918 -26.23 12.94 -20.92
C ASN A 918 -24.79 13.20 -20.42
N PRO A 919 -24.56 13.33 -19.09
CA PRO A 919 -23.26 13.70 -18.55
C PRO A 919 -22.21 12.58 -18.55
N ASN A 920 -22.58 11.33 -18.88
CA ASN A 920 -21.66 10.18 -18.96
C ASN A 920 -20.74 10.01 -17.72
N GLY A 921 -21.30 10.18 -16.52
CA GLY A 921 -20.59 10.04 -15.26
C GLY A 921 -19.78 11.28 -14.84
N VAL A 922 -19.76 12.34 -15.65
CA VAL A 922 -18.99 13.56 -15.37
C VAL A 922 -19.85 14.60 -14.61
N PRO A 923 -19.39 15.17 -13.48
CA PRO A 923 -20.10 16.22 -12.76
C PRO A 923 -20.34 17.47 -13.62
N GLN A 924 -21.54 18.03 -13.55
CA GLN A 924 -21.95 19.21 -14.32
C GLN A 924 -22.04 20.44 -13.42
N THR A 925 -21.43 21.55 -13.83
CA THR A 925 -21.48 22.83 -13.09
C THR A 925 -22.37 23.83 -13.81
N TYR A 926 -23.27 24.44 -13.06
CA TYR A 926 -24.26 25.38 -13.55
C TYR A 926 -24.11 26.75 -12.90
N GLY A 927 -23.40 27.66 -13.57
CA GLY A 927 -23.33 29.06 -13.17
C GLY A 927 -24.67 29.81 -13.36
N PHE A 928 -24.90 30.84 -12.56
CA PHE A 928 -26.02 31.79 -12.60
C PHE A 928 -25.61 33.16 -12.01
N THR A 929 -26.39 34.21 -12.25
CA THR A 929 -26.12 35.55 -11.69
C THR A 929 -26.01 35.47 -10.16
N PRO A 930 -24.98 36.09 -9.53
CA PRO A 930 -24.81 36.05 -8.09
C PRO A 930 -26.09 36.43 -7.38
N THR A 931 -26.59 35.50 -6.60
CA THR A 931 -27.86 35.60 -5.90
C THR A 931 -27.60 35.27 -4.45
N ARG A 932 -28.00 36.18 -3.57
CA ARG A 932 -27.97 35.94 -2.13
C ARG A 932 -29.16 35.05 -1.74
N ALA A 933 -28.89 33.84 -1.27
CA ALA A 933 -29.94 32.88 -0.91
C ALA A 933 -29.49 31.90 0.17
N ARG A 934 -30.48 31.32 0.86
CA ARG A 934 -30.29 30.22 1.82
C ARG A 934 -30.73 28.88 1.24
N TYR A 935 -31.78 28.88 0.42
CA TYR A 935 -32.34 27.67 -0.19
C TYR A 935 -32.02 27.64 -1.68
N LEU A 936 -31.41 26.53 -2.13
CA LEU A 936 -31.19 26.23 -3.54
C LEU A 936 -31.97 24.98 -3.93
N ARG A 937 -32.78 25.08 -4.99
CA ARG A 937 -33.65 24.01 -5.48
C ARG A 937 -33.36 23.68 -6.93
N VAL A 938 -33.21 22.39 -7.23
CA VAL A 938 -33.28 21.84 -8.59
C VAL A 938 -34.69 21.34 -8.83
N GLN A 939 -35.40 21.89 -9.82
CA GLN A 939 -36.76 21.49 -10.18
C GLN A 939 -36.79 20.98 -11.62
N ALA A 940 -36.91 19.66 -11.79
CA ALA A 940 -36.95 18.98 -13.08
C ALA A 940 -38.37 18.88 -13.65
N THR A 941 -38.50 19.22 -14.93
CA THR A 941 -39.72 19.09 -15.73
C THR A 941 -39.60 17.99 -16.79
N ARG A 942 -38.37 17.53 -17.10
CA ARG A 942 -38.13 16.30 -17.87
C ARG A 942 -36.98 15.49 -17.25
N LEU A 943 -37.23 14.22 -16.98
CA LEU A 943 -36.29 13.29 -16.35
C LEU A 943 -35.38 12.59 -17.37
N GLY A 944 -34.20 12.16 -16.90
CA GLY A 944 -33.20 11.45 -17.71
C GLY A 944 -33.56 10.02 -18.02
N ALA A 945 -32.74 9.39 -18.86
CA ALA A 945 -32.92 8.00 -19.26
C ALA A 945 -32.99 7.06 -18.04
N PRO A 946 -33.86 6.04 -18.07
CA PRO A 946 -34.00 5.07 -16.98
C PRO A 946 -32.70 4.31 -16.69
N ALA A 947 -32.55 3.87 -15.45
CA ALA A 947 -31.42 3.06 -15.04
C ALA A 947 -31.52 1.62 -15.57
N HIS A 948 -30.38 1.05 -15.97
CA HIS A 948 -30.31 -0.33 -16.44
C HIS A 948 -30.72 -1.33 -15.36
N ASP A 949 -30.43 -1.02 -14.09
CA ASP A 949 -30.82 -1.83 -12.93
C ASP A 949 -32.31 -1.73 -12.55
N GLU A 950 -33.08 -0.91 -13.26
CA GLU A 950 -34.52 -0.73 -13.09
C GLU A 950 -35.32 -1.19 -14.33
N ALA A 951 -34.78 -2.18 -15.05
CA ALA A 951 -35.36 -2.75 -16.28
C ALA A 951 -35.61 -1.72 -17.40
N GLY A 952 -35.03 -0.52 -17.31
CA GLY A 952 -35.09 0.51 -18.34
C GLY A 952 -36.45 1.19 -18.53
N VAL A 953 -37.38 1.07 -17.57
CA VAL A 953 -38.76 1.59 -17.70
C VAL A 953 -39.13 2.68 -16.69
N TYR A 954 -38.32 2.86 -15.64
CA TYR A 954 -38.60 3.82 -14.57
C TYR A 954 -37.78 5.10 -14.72
N TYR A 955 -38.47 6.23 -14.86
CA TYR A 955 -37.86 7.55 -14.93
C TYR A 955 -37.83 8.16 -13.53
N ARG A 956 -36.65 8.65 -13.13
CA ARG A 956 -36.39 9.27 -11.82
C ARG A 956 -35.46 10.47 -11.98
N LEU A 957 -35.47 11.37 -10.99
CA LEU A 957 -34.35 12.29 -10.74
C LEU A 957 -33.36 11.58 -9.83
N GLN A 958 -32.15 11.30 -10.33
CA GLN A 958 -31.10 10.62 -9.58
C GLN A 958 -29.79 11.41 -9.66
N LEU A 959 -29.19 11.66 -8.51
CA LEU A 959 -27.93 12.39 -8.35
C LEU A 959 -27.10 11.73 -7.27
N ALA A 960 -25.80 11.57 -7.50
CA ALA A 960 -24.87 11.09 -6.48
C ALA A 960 -24.67 12.15 -5.39
N GLU A 961 -24.46 13.39 -5.79
CA GLU A 961 -24.17 14.51 -4.89
C GLU A 961 -24.61 15.85 -5.55
N LEU A 962 -24.87 16.84 -4.72
CA LEU A 962 -25.08 18.24 -5.09
C LEU A 962 -24.10 19.08 -4.26
N ALA A 963 -23.16 19.72 -4.95
CA ALA A 963 -22.22 20.63 -4.33
C ALA A 963 -22.56 22.08 -4.67
N VAL A 964 -22.39 22.97 -3.69
CA VAL A 964 -22.46 24.41 -3.90
C VAL A 964 -21.06 24.97 -3.68
N PRO A 965 -20.36 25.39 -4.75
CA PRO A 965 -19.08 26.05 -4.59
C PRO A 965 -19.26 27.43 -3.92
N PRO A 966 -18.25 27.96 -3.20
CA PRO A 966 -18.21 29.38 -2.85
C PRO A 966 -18.34 30.23 -4.13
N ALA A 967 -19.01 31.38 -4.05
CA ALA A 967 -19.24 32.23 -5.21
C ALA A 967 -17.93 32.62 -5.95
N HIS A 968 -17.89 32.40 -7.27
CA HIS A 968 -16.82 32.78 -8.19
C HIS A 968 -17.29 33.45 -9.50
N THR A 969 -16.66 34.59 -9.79
CA THR A 969 -16.55 35.37 -11.04
C THR A 969 -17.71 35.37 -12.06
N VAL A 970 -18.42 36.50 -12.21
CA VAL A 970 -19.48 36.69 -13.23
C VAL A 970 -18.91 37.25 -14.52
N VAL A 971 -19.31 36.69 -15.66
CA VAL A 971 -19.07 37.32 -16.97
C VAL A 971 -20.28 38.14 -17.41
N THR A 972 -20.11 39.44 -17.61
CA THR A 972 -21.09 40.31 -18.28
C THR A 972 -20.53 40.82 -19.60
N ALA A 973 -21.38 41.23 -20.54
CA ALA A 973 -20.95 41.77 -21.83
C ALA A 973 -21.93 42.85 -22.30
N SER A 974 -21.45 43.80 -23.11
CA SER A 974 -22.31 44.79 -23.76
C SER A 974 -23.24 44.19 -24.79
N ASP A 975 -22.78 43.10 -25.39
CA ASP A 975 -23.41 42.46 -26.53
C ASP A 975 -22.93 41.01 -26.61
N THR A 976 -23.85 40.08 -26.86
CA THR A 976 -23.54 38.65 -26.90
C THR A 976 -24.54 37.89 -27.77
N LEU A 977 -24.03 36.92 -28.53
CA LEU A 977 -24.84 35.88 -29.17
C LEU A 977 -24.78 34.63 -28.28
N GLU A 978 -25.95 34.22 -27.81
CA GLU A 978 -26.13 33.11 -26.86
C GLU A 978 -26.91 31.98 -27.54
N ASN A 979 -26.34 30.79 -27.62
CA ASN A 979 -26.98 29.59 -28.18
C ASN A 979 -26.33 28.31 -27.62
N GLY A 980 -26.64 27.14 -28.19
CA GLY A 980 -26.09 25.87 -27.73
C GLY A 980 -24.57 25.75 -27.78
N ASP A 981 -23.89 26.58 -28.58
CA ASP A 981 -22.44 26.59 -28.71
C ASP A 981 -21.78 27.78 -28.01
N TRP A 982 -22.46 28.92 -27.91
CA TRP A 982 -21.91 30.19 -27.45
C TRP A 982 -22.61 30.70 -26.20
N ASN A 983 -21.84 31.10 -25.19
CA ASN A 983 -22.37 31.69 -23.97
C ASN A 983 -21.31 32.63 -23.35
N ARG A 984 -21.70 33.79 -22.83
CA ARG A 984 -20.76 34.67 -22.12
C ARG A 984 -20.09 34.00 -20.92
N ALA A 985 -20.78 33.07 -20.24
CA ALA A 985 -20.21 32.32 -19.13
C ALA A 985 -19.06 31.38 -19.57
N PHE A 986 -19.04 30.95 -20.83
CA PHE A 986 -17.96 30.13 -21.38
C PHE A 986 -16.66 30.90 -21.57
N ALA A 987 -16.68 32.23 -21.44
CA ALA A 987 -15.44 33.01 -21.43
C ALA A 987 -14.63 32.85 -20.14
N PHE A 988 -15.14 32.12 -19.15
CA PHE A 988 -14.47 31.87 -17.87
C PHE A 988 -14.78 30.47 -17.32
N ASP A 989 -15.01 29.50 -18.21
CA ASP A 989 -15.36 28.12 -17.83
C ASP A 989 -14.13 27.21 -17.70
N GLY A 990 -12.95 27.73 -18.02
CA GLY A 990 -11.68 27.02 -17.96
C GLY A 990 -11.29 26.32 -19.26
N THR A 991 -12.18 26.29 -20.27
CA THR A 991 -11.97 25.65 -21.57
C THR A 991 -11.19 26.58 -22.50
N THR A 992 -9.89 26.35 -22.64
CA THR A 992 -9.01 27.25 -23.42
C THR A 992 -9.11 27.08 -24.93
N THR A 993 -9.99 26.21 -25.41
CA THR A 993 -10.21 25.90 -26.84
C THR A 993 -11.69 25.81 -27.14
N SER A 994 -12.15 26.39 -28.25
CA SER A 994 -13.55 26.32 -28.67
C SER A 994 -13.93 24.89 -29.09
N VAL A 995 -14.91 24.29 -28.42
CA VAL A 995 -15.47 22.95 -28.74
C VAL A 995 -16.99 23.03 -28.86
N GLY A 996 -17.62 22.08 -29.57
CA GLY A 996 -19.08 22.05 -29.68
C GLY A 996 -19.75 21.98 -28.30
N GLY A 997 -20.74 22.83 -28.06
CA GLY A 997 -21.38 22.99 -26.74
C GLY A 997 -20.71 24.00 -25.79
N ALA A 998 -19.47 24.43 -26.07
CA ALA A 998 -18.69 25.37 -25.25
C ALA A 998 -17.60 26.07 -26.09
N LYS A 999 -18.02 26.90 -27.06
CA LYS A 999 -17.10 27.60 -27.96
C LYS A 999 -16.46 28.84 -27.35
N GLY A 1000 -16.98 29.31 -26.22
CA GLY A 1000 -16.55 30.52 -25.53
C GLY A 1000 -17.56 31.67 -25.67
N TYR A 1001 -17.07 32.90 -25.65
CA TYR A 1001 -17.86 34.12 -25.84
C TYR A 1001 -17.82 34.61 -27.29
N THR A 1002 -18.97 35.08 -27.77
CA THR A 1002 -19.09 35.85 -29.00
C THR A 1002 -20.07 37.01 -28.84
N SER A 1003 -19.79 38.14 -29.48
CA SER A 1003 -20.76 39.23 -29.67
C SER A 1003 -21.81 38.90 -30.74
N ASN A 1004 -22.83 39.76 -30.89
CA ASN A 1004 -23.64 39.76 -32.10
C ASN A 1004 -22.82 40.25 -33.31
N GLU A 1005 -23.39 40.13 -34.51
CA GLU A 1005 -22.71 40.51 -35.74
C GLU A 1005 -22.68 42.03 -35.93
N PHE A 1006 -21.57 42.52 -36.46
CA PHE A 1006 -21.37 43.92 -36.83
C PHE A 1006 -21.15 44.06 -38.34
N PRO A 1007 -21.62 45.16 -38.97
CA PRO A 1007 -21.52 45.38 -40.41
C PRO A 1007 -20.10 45.71 -40.90
N GLY A 1008 -19.15 45.93 -39.98
CA GLY A 1008 -17.75 46.20 -40.29
C GLY A 1008 -16.85 46.09 -39.06
N PRO A 1009 -15.53 46.17 -39.24
CA PRO A 1009 -14.57 45.94 -38.15
C PRO A 1009 -14.52 47.08 -37.13
N ALA A 1010 -14.88 48.31 -37.47
CA ALA A 1010 -14.92 49.43 -36.53
C ALA A 1010 -16.23 49.43 -35.73
N VAL A 1011 -16.13 49.45 -34.40
CA VAL A 1011 -17.30 49.34 -33.49
C VAL A 1011 -17.27 50.40 -32.38
N GLY A 1012 -18.46 50.79 -31.92
CA GLY A 1012 -18.64 51.83 -30.89
C GLY A 1012 -18.29 51.42 -29.45
N GLY A 1013 -17.51 50.35 -29.24
CA GLY A 1013 -17.11 49.86 -27.93
C GLY A 1013 -17.89 48.64 -27.45
N VAL A 1014 -17.68 47.48 -28.08
CA VAL A 1014 -18.21 46.19 -27.58
C VAL A 1014 -17.30 45.67 -26.47
N TRP A 1015 -17.87 45.20 -25.36
CA TRP A 1015 -17.08 44.74 -24.22
C TRP A 1015 -17.54 43.43 -23.60
N VAL A 1016 -16.57 42.74 -22.98
CA VAL A 1016 -16.77 41.62 -22.05
C VAL A 1016 -16.10 41.98 -20.72
N GLU A 1017 -16.72 41.63 -19.61
CA GLU A 1017 -16.31 41.99 -18.26
C GLU A 1017 -16.41 40.82 -17.29
N LEU A 1018 -15.38 40.66 -16.47
CA LEU A 1018 -15.32 39.74 -15.35
C LEU A 1018 -15.54 40.51 -14.05
N ASP A 1019 -16.56 40.16 -13.28
CA ASP A 1019 -16.73 40.55 -11.87
C ASP A 1019 -16.13 39.47 -10.99
N LEU A 1020 -14.94 39.69 -10.42
CA LEU A 1020 -14.18 38.76 -9.56
C LEU A 1020 -14.82 38.50 -8.18
N GLY A 1021 -16.00 39.06 -7.91
CA GLY A 1021 -16.79 38.92 -6.68
C GLY A 1021 -16.28 39.80 -5.53
N VAL A 1022 -14.97 40.05 -5.46
CA VAL A 1022 -14.30 40.90 -4.47
C VAL A 1022 -13.13 41.64 -5.12
N ASP A 1023 -12.62 42.68 -4.48
CA ASP A 1023 -11.41 43.38 -4.92
C ASP A 1023 -10.17 42.48 -4.78
N ARG A 1024 -9.41 42.31 -5.86
CA ARG A 1024 -8.20 41.47 -5.92
C ARG A 1024 -7.05 42.22 -6.61
N PRO A 1025 -5.79 41.95 -6.26
CA PRO A 1025 -4.65 42.41 -7.05
C PRO A 1025 -4.67 41.76 -8.44
N ILE A 1026 -4.43 42.55 -9.48
CA ILE A 1026 -4.47 42.13 -10.88
C ILE A 1026 -3.21 42.67 -11.58
N SER A 1027 -2.49 41.77 -12.22
CA SER A 1027 -1.22 42.07 -12.89
C SER A 1027 -1.19 41.63 -14.35
N THR A 1028 -2.03 40.66 -14.73
CA THR A 1028 -2.13 40.16 -16.09
C THR A 1028 -3.57 39.82 -16.50
N LEU A 1029 -3.86 39.94 -17.80
CA LEU A 1029 -5.06 39.38 -18.40
C LEU A 1029 -4.66 38.58 -19.64
N THR A 1030 -5.06 37.32 -19.73
CA THR A 1030 -4.86 36.45 -20.88
C THR A 1030 -6.16 36.29 -21.64
N LEU A 1031 -6.13 36.52 -22.96
CA LEU A 1031 -7.24 36.27 -23.88
C LEU A 1031 -6.93 35.02 -24.71
N PHE A 1032 -7.79 34.01 -24.64
CA PHE A 1032 -7.67 32.79 -25.43
C PHE A 1032 -8.47 32.92 -26.73
N PRO A 1033 -7.84 32.77 -27.90
CA PRO A 1033 -8.52 32.91 -29.18
C PRO A 1033 -9.52 31.77 -29.45
N ARG A 1034 -10.53 32.02 -30.29
CA ARG A 1034 -11.40 30.98 -30.85
C ARG A 1034 -10.58 29.97 -31.66
N THR A 1035 -10.86 28.66 -31.53
CA THR A 1035 -10.05 27.59 -32.16
C THR A 1035 -10.80 26.59 -33.03
N ASP A 1036 -12.14 26.58 -33.05
CA ASP A 1036 -12.94 25.60 -33.81
C ASP A 1036 -13.01 25.89 -35.32
N THR A 1037 -12.67 27.12 -35.74
CA THR A 1037 -12.68 27.55 -37.14
C THR A 1037 -11.58 28.58 -37.39
N ALA A 1038 -11.09 28.65 -38.62
CA ALA A 1038 -10.15 29.68 -39.06
C ALA A 1038 -10.87 30.97 -39.45
N ALA A 1039 -10.13 32.09 -39.52
CA ALA A 1039 -10.61 33.33 -40.11
C ALA A 1039 -10.71 33.23 -41.65
N SER A 1040 -11.58 34.02 -42.26
CA SER A 1040 -11.67 34.22 -43.71
C SER A 1040 -10.36 34.87 -44.22
N GLY A 1041 -9.42 34.05 -44.71
CA GLY A 1041 -8.07 34.48 -45.11
C GLY A 1041 -6.92 33.95 -44.24
N GLY A 1042 -7.20 33.06 -43.27
CA GLY A 1042 -6.20 32.43 -42.41
C GLY A 1042 -6.03 33.12 -41.04
N GLY A 1043 -5.64 32.34 -40.03
CA GLY A 1043 -5.52 32.78 -38.63
C GLY A 1043 -6.80 32.57 -37.79
N THR A 1044 -6.88 33.20 -36.62
CA THR A 1044 -8.03 33.12 -35.71
C THR A 1044 -9.15 34.06 -36.09
N ALA A 1045 -10.37 33.53 -36.14
CA ALA A 1045 -11.60 34.29 -36.30
C ALA A 1045 -11.93 35.16 -35.07
N GLY A 1046 -12.37 36.41 -35.31
CA GLY A 1046 -13.03 37.25 -34.32
C GLY A 1046 -12.18 37.79 -33.15
N PHE A 1047 -10.86 37.56 -33.15
CA PHE A 1047 -9.97 38.08 -32.11
C PHE A 1047 -9.80 39.61 -32.22
N PRO A 1048 -9.89 40.39 -31.12
CA PRO A 1048 -9.93 41.85 -31.20
C PRO A 1048 -8.61 42.45 -31.68
N VAL A 1049 -8.69 43.51 -32.50
CA VAL A 1049 -7.53 44.19 -33.09
C VAL A 1049 -7.15 45.44 -32.32
N ASP A 1050 -8.13 46.30 -32.01
CA ASP A 1050 -7.93 47.48 -31.15
C ASP A 1050 -8.89 47.38 -29.97
N PHE A 1051 -8.34 47.44 -28.75
CA PHE A 1051 -9.12 47.33 -27.52
C PHE A 1051 -8.38 47.92 -26.31
N THR A 1052 -9.14 48.15 -25.25
CA THR A 1052 -8.61 48.57 -23.95
C THR A 1052 -8.98 47.54 -22.89
N ILE A 1053 -8.12 47.38 -21.90
CA ILE A 1053 -8.37 46.61 -20.68
C ILE A 1053 -8.54 47.65 -19.58
N ALA A 1054 -9.70 47.65 -18.93
CA ALA A 1054 -10.04 48.58 -17.87
C ALA A 1054 -10.49 47.85 -16.61
N THR A 1055 -10.22 48.41 -15.44
CA THR A 1055 -10.57 47.82 -14.15
C THR A 1055 -11.41 48.76 -13.30
N ARG A 1056 -12.20 48.21 -12.38
CA ARG A 1056 -12.98 48.98 -11.39
C ARG A 1056 -13.01 48.26 -10.05
N ALA A 1057 -12.71 48.97 -8.96
CA ALA A 1057 -12.82 48.45 -7.60
C ALA A 1057 -14.26 48.47 -7.06
N SER A 1058 -14.53 47.71 -6.00
CA SER A 1058 -15.81 47.72 -5.30
C SER A 1058 -16.13 49.12 -4.78
N GLY A 1059 -17.33 49.62 -5.06
CA GLY A 1059 -17.76 50.97 -4.67
C GLY A 1059 -17.28 52.13 -5.57
N SER A 1060 -16.43 51.87 -6.57
CA SER A 1060 -16.07 52.88 -7.58
C SER A 1060 -17.17 53.02 -8.64
N GLY A 1061 -17.51 54.25 -9.03
CA GLY A 1061 -18.46 54.54 -10.11
C GLY A 1061 -17.86 54.50 -11.52
N THR A 1062 -16.53 54.47 -11.65
CA THR A 1062 -15.82 54.65 -12.94
C THR A 1062 -14.77 53.57 -13.19
N TYR A 1063 -14.61 53.18 -14.47
CA TYR A 1063 -13.53 52.29 -14.92
C TYR A 1063 -12.26 53.08 -15.19
N THR A 1064 -11.12 52.49 -14.86
CA THR A 1064 -9.79 53.01 -15.17
C THR A 1064 -9.14 52.12 -16.23
N THR A 1065 -8.75 52.67 -17.37
CA THR A 1065 -7.99 51.92 -18.39
C THR A 1065 -6.60 51.60 -17.86
N VAL A 1066 -6.28 50.31 -17.72
CA VAL A 1066 -4.99 49.82 -17.27
C VAL A 1066 -4.08 49.35 -18.40
N ARG A 1067 -4.65 49.16 -19.60
CA ARG A 1067 -3.90 48.90 -20.83
C ARG A 1067 -4.69 49.28 -22.09
N THR A 1068 -3.99 49.78 -23.10
CA THR A 1068 -4.50 49.97 -24.47
C THR A 1068 -3.71 49.11 -25.43
N VAL A 1069 -4.39 48.45 -26.37
CA VAL A 1069 -3.80 47.63 -27.42
C VAL A 1069 -4.33 48.14 -28.77
N THR A 1070 -3.41 48.39 -29.70
CA THR A 1070 -3.72 48.89 -31.05
C THR A 1070 -2.95 48.06 -32.06
N GLY A 1071 -3.63 47.58 -33.10
CA GLY A 1071 -3.02 46.78 -34.16
C GLY A 1071 -2.59 45.39 -33.71
N GLN A 1072 -3.33 44.76 -32.79
CA GLN A 1072 -3.06 43.38 -32.36
C GLN A 1072 -2.98 42.45 -33.57
N ALA A 1073 -1.83 41.80 -33.74
CA ALA A 1073 -1.63 40.81 -34.78
C ALA A 1073 -2.53 39.58 -34.52
N ASN A 1074 -2.97 38.93 -35.59
CA ASN A 1074 -3.77 37.73 -35.47
C ASN A 1074 -3.00 36.65 -34.69
N PRO A 1075 -3.58 36.08 -33.62
CA PRO A 1075 -2.85 35.18 -32.72
C PRO A 1075 -2.63 33.75 -33.25
N ASN A 1076 -3.23 33.37 -34.39
CA ASN A 1076 -3.11 32.03 -34.98
C ASN A 1076 -3.37 30.89 -33.97
N GLY A 1077 -4.40 31.04 -33.15
CA GLY A 1077 -4.84 30.07 -32.14
C GLY A 1077 -4.07 30.12 -30.81
N THR A 1078 -3.06 30.99 -30.69
CA THR A 1078 -2.21 31.07 -29.48
C THR A 1078 -2.74 32.10 -28.48
N ALA A 1079 -2.83 31.72 -27.20
CA ALA A 1079 -3.22 32.63 -26.11
C ALA A 1079 -2.36 33.91 -26.06
N GLN A 1080 -3.01 35.06 -25.87
CA GLN A 1080 -2.31 36.35 -25.77
C GLN A 1080 -2.39 36.87 -24.34
N SER A 1081 -1.25 37.02 -23.68
CA SER A 1081 -1.17 37.52 -22.31
C SER A 1081 -0.73 38.98 -22.27
N TYR A 1082 -1.49 39.78 -21.54
CA TYR A 1082 -1.30 41.21 -21.43
C TYR A 1082 -0.93 41.57 -19.99
N VAL A 1083 0.34 41.96 -19.76
CA VAL A 1083 0.75 42.62 -18.51
C VAL A 1083 -0.02 43.93 -18.36
N LEU A 1084 -0.56 44.16 -17.16
CA LEU A 1084 -1.37 45.31 -16.79
C LEU A 1084 -0.61 46.19 -15.79
N THR A 1085 -0.98 47.46 -15.71
CA THR A 1085 -0.54 48.29 -14.58
C THR A 1085 -1.13 47.70 -13.31
N ALA A 1086 -0.28 47.20 -12.40
CA ALA A 1086 -0.71 46.48 -11.20
C ALA A 1086 -1.73 47.31 -10.40
N THR A 1087 -2.90 46.73 -10.17
CA THR A 1087 -4.02 47.43 -9.53
C THR A 1087 -4.83 46.46 -8.69
N THR A 1088 -5.56 46.96 -7.70
CA THR A 1088 -6.55 46.18 -6.97
C THR A 1088 -7.93 46.51 -7.52
N ALA A 1089 -8.66 45.51 -8.01
CA ALA A 1089 -9.98 45.70 -8.60
C ALA A 1089 -10.86 44.45 -8.49
N ARG A 1090 -12.18 44.66 -8.53
CA ARG A 1090 -13.20 43.62 -8.60
C ARG A 1090 -13.64 43.35 -10.04
N TYR A 1091 -13.71 44.38 -10.88
CA TYR A 1091 -14.16 44.24 -12.27
C TYR A 1091 -12.99 44.39 -13.24
N VAL A 1092 -12.90 43.51 -14.24
CA VAL A 1092 -11.96 43.60 -15.38
C VAL A 1092 -12.74 43.58 -16.68
N ARG A 1093 -12.61 44.61 -17.51
CA ARG A 1093 -13.34 44.77 -18.76
C ARG A 1093 -12.38 44.86 -19.95
N VAL A 1094 -12.64 44.07 -20.99
CA VAL A 1094 -12.03 44.22 -22.31
C VAL A 1094 -13.02 44.97 -23.18
N LEU A 1095 -12.68 46.20 -23.59
CA LEU A 1095 -13.49 47.06 -24.44
C LEU A 1095 -12.85 47.18 -25.82
N VAL A 1096 -13.50 46.59 -26.83
CA VAL A 1096 -13.01 46.49 -28.21
C VAL A 1096 -13.61 47.60 -29.07
N THR A 1097 -12.75 48.29 -29.81
CA THR A 1097 -13.10 49.35 -30.76
C THR A 1097 -12.84 48.96 -32.22
N ARG A 1098 -11.99 47.95 -32.45
CA ARG A 1098 -11.83 47.31 -33.76
C ARG A 1098 -11.79 45.78 -33.66
N LEU A 1099 -12.74 45.13 -34.33
CA LEU A 1099 -12.90 43.68 -34.43
C LEU A 1099 -11.89 43.04 -35.38
N GLY A 1100 -11.63 41.75 -35.15
CA GLY A 1100 -10.81 40.91 -36.02
C GLY A 1100 -11.50 40.42 -37.27
N THR A 1101 -10.76 39.64 -38.04
CA THR A 1101 -11.24 39.03 -39.28
C THR A 1101 -12.43 38.08 -39.01
N PRO A 1102 -13.49 38.09 -39.84
CA PRO A 1102 -14.61 37.17 -39.74
C PRO A 1102 -14.20 35.70 -39.79
N ALA A 1103 -15.06 34.83 -39.28
CA ALA A 1103 -14.86 33.39 -39.34
C ALA A 1103 -15.04 32.86 -40.77
N ALA A 1104 -14.34 31.79 -41.15
CA ALA A 1104 -14.40 31.23 -42.51
C ALA A 1104 -15.78 30.66 -42.87
N ASP A 1105 -16.53 30.20 -41.86
CA ASP A 1105 -17.93 29.76 -41.93
C ASP A 1105 -18.92 30.93 -41.93
N GLU A 1106 -18.48 32.15 -41.63
CA GLU A 1106 -19.28 33.38 -41.65
C GLU A 1106 -18.48 34.59 -42.22
N PRO A 1107 -18.01 34.52 -43.49
CA PRO A 1107 -16.94 35.41 -43.98
C PRO A 1107 -17.33 36.90 -44.09
N THR A 1108 -18.60 37.24 -43.93
CA THR A 1108 -19.13 38.61 -43.97
C THR A 1108 -19.52 39.16 -42.59
N ARG A 1109 -19.37 38.38 -41.51
CA ARG A 1109 -19.87 38.73 -40.16
C ARG A 1109 -18.71 39.07 -39.22
N PHE A 1110 -18.56 40.34 -38.86
CA PHE A 1110 -17.58 40.75 -37.86
C PHE A 1110 -18.12 40.52 -36.45
N ARG A 1111 -17.36 39.83 -35.60
CA ARG A 1111 -17.71 39.54 -34.20
C ARG A 1111 -16.48 39.66 -33.31
N PHE A 1112 -16.69 39.98 -32.03
CA PHE A 1112 -15.69 39.81 -30.98
C PHE A 1112 -15.84 38.40 -30.40
N GLN A 1113 -14.82 37.55 -30.54
CA GLN A 1113 -14.87 36.14 -30.14
C GLN A 1113 -13.64 35.72 -29.34
N LEU A 1114 -13.86 34.98 -28.26
CA LEU A 1114 -12.82 34.41 -27.40
C LEU A 1114 -13.26 33.02 -26.93
N ALA A 1115 -12.31 32.10 -26.82
CA ALA A 1115 -12.56 30.82 -26.15
C ALA A 1115 -12.65 31.01 -24.63
N GLU A 1116 -11.74 31.81 -24.04
CA GLU A 1116 -11.59 31.95 -22.59
C GLU A 1116 -10.87 33.27 -22.23
N LEU A 1117 -11.05 33.76 -21.01
CA LEU A 1117 -10.36 34.88 -20.38
C LEU A 1117 -9.73 34.41 -19.06
N ARG A 1118 -8.50 34.81 -18.75
CA ARG A 1118 -7.89 34.54 -17.43
C ARG A 1118 -7.25 35.77 -16.83
N VAL A 1119 -7.56 36.05 -15.57
CA VAL A 1119 -6.96 37.15 -14.79
C VAL A 1119 -5.88 36.55 -13.88
N GLY A 1120 -4.71 37.17 -13.85
CA GLY A 1120 -3.57 36.72 -13.02
C GLY A 1120 -2.83 37.84 -12.33
#